data_AF-A0A4R4R086-F1
#
_entry.id   AF-A0A4R4R086-F1
#
_cell.length_a   1.000
_cell.length_b   1.000
_cell.length_c   1.000
_cell.angle_alpha   90.00
_cell.angle_beta   90.00
_cell.angle_gamma   90.00
#
_symmetry.space_group_name_H-M   'P 1'
#
loop_
_entity.id
_entity.type
_entity.pdbx_description
1 polymer ?
#
loop_
_entity_poly.entity_id
_entity_poly.type
_entity_poly.pdbx_seq_one_letter_code
_entity_poly.pdbx_strand_id
1 'polypeptide(L)'
;MPDDVSVSWGRSSRAGQAEYSTLGLTLKNTDGRFTAYNPLSPYWPHVRRWTPIEFDIDLGDGAGWRNRFSGFVRKWPLTWPGRSEKMAVARIEAVGVLCRLGRGNPPAKSSLRRTIPATGTLAYWPAEDGPASGQAASAFPDHPPLTIVGVYEFAPIESWKNSQGYSVDYGTAGLVDVSGGATMTAAVPATVTVATATAWTVAVCADIPDTRATDLVLVEIATPGGTHSAWRLVVTTTARTQVHARNSAGTWVIVVDNSSLVLSMFSHNLAVWQSGGNIQVGFNWDSVSGYKGSGSVAGTLAGVAQVVVNPTASTAAVPTPMGHIAVWAGHSLTAVDLRDGPVVLALFGYGWSSIASGAAATGEPATERLARLAAEDGVPLAMAAADPGDEVMMGLQRPGTALDLYQGCEAADAGLLYEDGFGLGYLPRTARYNQPVALTIDAAAGELGTPFEPVDDDQMLRNKWTVERIDGSSAVAADEESIILQGEIEDSVTLNLASDHPLPDHAGWRLRLSTVQEPRYPAVTITLSSSRGLAAAWCACKSGSRVQVINPPEQNPPGTVDQLVVGATEVYRGRRSWRATMNVEPAAPWLVATASGPHRAAAAGSTLATDITAGAMSLSLTSTAAGGLWTTKASAFPLDLLIGGERVTVSAITGTSSPQAATVTARAVNGVSRSWQAGTPVQVWSPAVVPL
;
A
#
# COMPACT_ATOMS: atom_id res chain seq x y z
N MET A 1 21.67 2.45 -37.43
CA MET A 1 22.40 2.33 -36.14
C MET A 1 21.51 1.58 -35.17
N PRO A 2 22.02 0.89 -34.15
CA PRO A 2 21.18 0.45 -33.05
C PRO A 2 20.51 1.69 -32.44
N ASP A 3 19.23 1.59 -32.11
CA ASP A 3 18.49 2.65 -31.43
C ASP A 3 19.08 2.88 -30.03
N ASP A 4 18.88 4.08 -29.47
CA ASP A 4 19.28 4.41 -28.09
C ASP A 4 18.59 3.47 -27.09
N VAL A 5 19.23 3.19 -25.95
CA VAL A 5 18.53 2.53 -24.84
C VAL A 5 17.79 3.60 -24.06
N SER A 6 16.50 3.37 -23.80
CA SER A 6 15.66 4.28 -23.01
C SER A 6 15.07 3.52 -21.83
N VAL A 7 15.19 4.11 -20.64
CA VAL A 7 14.59 3.61 -19.41
C VAL A 7 13.71 4.71 -18.83
N SER A 8 12.47 4.41 -18.47
CA SER A 8 11.62 5.34 -17.72
C SER A 8 11.11 4.65 -16.47
N TRP A 9 11.09 5.34 -15.33
CA TRP A 9 10.67 4.80 -14.04
C TRP A 9 10.01 5.88 -13.18
N GLY A 10 9.30 5.45 -12.14
CA GLY A 10 8.53 6.34 -11.26
C GLY A 10 7.35 6.97 -11.99
N ARG A 11 6.92 8.16 -11.54
CA ARG A 11 5.72 8.85 -12.00
C ARG A 11 6.06 9.97 -12.98
N SER A 12 5.17 10.20 -13.93
CA SER A 12 5.04 11.49 -14.62
C SER A 12 4.67 12.59 -13.62
N SER A 13 5.06 13.83 -13.89
CA SER A 13 4.86 14.95 -12.97
C SER A 13 3.39 15.23 -12.60
N ARG A 14 2.42 14.65 -13.33
CA ARG A 14 0.98 14.84 -13.10
C ARG A 14 0.26 13.60 -12.58
N ALA A 15 0.96 12.46 -12.46
CA ALA A 15 0.32 11.22 -12.07
C ALA A 15 0.09 11.17 -10.55
N GLY A 16 -1.18 11.02 -10.15
CA GLY A 16 -1.55 10.80 -8.75
C GLY A 16 -1.29 9.38 -8.25
N GLN A 17 -0.82 8.47 -9.11
CA GLN A 17 -0.61 7.05 -8.81
C GLN A 17 0.72 6.56 -9.38
N ALA A 18 1.23 5.46 -8.82
CA ALA A 18 2.41 4.79 -9.33
C ALA A 18 2.21 4.33 -10.79
N GLU A 19 3.16 4.67 -11.66
CA GLU A 19 3.22 4.20 -13.04
C GLU A 19 4.26 3.08 -13.17
N TYR A 20 4.10 2.22 -14.17
CA TYR A 20 5.04 1.14 -14.43
C TYR A 20 6.27 1.63 -15.21
N SER A 21 7.43 1.09 -14.88
CA SER A 21 8.68 1.38 -15.57
C SER A 21 8.70 0.74 -16.96
N THR A 22 9.46 1.33 -17.88
CA THR A 22 9.65 0.81 -19.23
C THR A 22 11.12 0.79 -19.61
N LEU A 23 11.49 -0.19 -20.44
CA LEU A 23 12.81 -0.30 -21.06
C LEU A 23 12.65 -0.54 -22.56
N GLY A 24 13.31 0.27 -23.38
CA GLY A 24 13.47 0.05 -24.81
C GLY A 24 14.95 -0.15 -25.15
N LEU A 25 15.29 -1.25 -25.83
CA LEU A 25 16.65 -1.49 -26.33
C LEU A 25 16.66 -2.30 -27.63
N THR A 26 17.77 -2.25 -28.36
CA THR A 26 17.93 -3.02 -29.61
C THR A 26 19.15 -3.91 -29.54
N LEU A 27 18.96 -5.21 -29.78
CA LEU A 27 20.03 -6.19 -29.89
C LEU A 27 20.34 -6.51 -31.36
N LYS A 28 21.62 -6.57 -31.70
CA LYS A 28 22.07 -7.11 -32.98
C LYS A 28 21.74 -8.60 -33.04
N ASN A 29 21.09 -9.05 -34.11
CA ASN A 29 20.59 -10.41 -34.25
C ASN A 29 20.93 -11.03 -35.62
N THR A 30 22.15 -10.80 -36.11
CA THR A 30 22.56 -11.23 -37.46
C THR A 30 22.70 -12.73 -37.64
N ASP A 31 22.73 -13.49 -36.56
CA ASP A 31 22.82 -14.96 -36.54
C ASP A 31 21.55 -15.65 -36.01
N GLY A 32 20.49 -14.87 -35.75
CA GLY A 32 19.22 -15.38 -35.28
C GLY A 32 19.20 -15.86 -33.82
N ARG A 33 20.24 -15.61 -33.02
CA ARG A 33 20.28 -16.03 -31.61
C ARG A 33 19.19 -15.39 -30.74
N PHE A 34 18.75 -14.18 -31.07
CA PHE A 34 17.65 -13.46 -30.40
C PHE A 34 16.34 -13.50 -31.17
N THR A 35 16.14 -14.53 -32.00
CA THR A 35 14.88 -14.78 -32.72
C THR A 35 13.95 -15.62 -31.85
N ALA A 36 12.81 -15.06 -31.46
CA ALA A 36 11.79 -15.81 -30.74
C ALA A 36 11.24 -16.97 -31.57
N TYR A 37 10.94 -18.10 -30.93
CA TYR A 37 10.48 -19.34 -31.60
C TYR A 37 11.51 -19.98 -32.54
N ASN A 38 12.78 -19.60 -32.47
CA ASN A 38 13.85 -20.26 -33.22
C ASN A 38 14.47 -21.40 -32.39
N PRO A 39 14.22 -22.69 -32.70
CA PRO A 39 14.81 -23.81 -31.98
C PRO A 39 16.33 -23.93 -32.20
N LEU A 40 16.89 -23.25 -33.21
CA LEU A 40 18.34 -23.20 -33.45
C LEU A 40 19.04 -22.12 -32.62
N SER A 41 18.28 -21.26 -31.91
CA SER A 41 18.89 -20.28 -31.00
C SER A 41 19.58 -21.00 -29.84
N PRO A 42 20.81 -20.61 -29.46
CA PRO A 42 21.46 -21.11 -28.25
C PRO A 42 20.70 -20.75 -26.97
N TYR A 43 19.73 -19.84 -27.05
CA TYR A 43 18.90 -19.37 -25.94
C TYR A 43 17.48 -19.95 -25.99
N TRP A 44 17.20 -20.93 -26.85
CA TRP A 44 15.91 -21.63 -26.88
C TRP A 44 15.67 -22.41 -25.56
N PRO A 45 14.46 -22.38 -24.95
CA PRO A 45 13.22 -21.70 -25.36
C PRO A 45 13.01 -20.31 -24.73
N HIS A 46 14.07 -19.70 -24.18
CA HIS A 46 14.00 -18.51 -23.33
C HIS A 46 13.90 -17.19 -24.10
N VAL A 47 14.13 -17.16 -25.42
CA VAL A 47 13.86 -15.95 -26.24
C VAL A 47 12.37 -15.85 -26.52
N ARG A 48 11.62 -15.26 -25.59
CA ARG A 48 10.16 -15.11 -25.69
C ARG A 48 9.64 -13.92 -24.89
N ARG A 49 8.35 -13.63 -25.06
CA ARG A 49 7.63 -12.67 -24.21
C ARG A 49 7.64 -13.13 -22.75
N TRP A 50 7.60 -12.18 -21.83
CA TRP A 50 7.65 -12.35 -20.38
C TRP A 50 8.92 -12.97 -19.82
N THR A 51 9.98 -13.01 -20.64
CA THR A 51 11.32 -13.33 -20.14
C THR A 51 11.77 -12.20 -19.21
N PRO A 52 12.18 -12.50 -17.97
CA PRO A 52 12.79 -11.51 -17.08
C PRO A 52 14.02 -10.87 -17.74
N ILE A 53 14.21 -9.57 -17.55
CA ILE A 53 15.35 -8.81 -18.06
C ILE A 53 15.77 -7.76 -17.03
N GLU A 54 17.08 -7.60 -16.89
CA GLU A 54 17.72 -6.52 -16.13
C GLU A 54 18.60 -5.71 -17.08
N PHE A 55 18.72 -4.41 -16.81
CA PHE A 55 19.64 -3.52 -17.48
C PHE A 55 20.50 -2.81 -16.43
N ASP A 56 21.78 -3.17 -16.41
CA ASP A 56 22.75 -2.67 -15.46
C ASP A 56 23.83 -1.87 -16.17
N ILE A 57 24.42 -0.92 -15.46
CA ILE A 57 25.56 -0.14 -15.92
C ILE A 57 26.73 -0.23 -14.94
N ASP A 58 27.96 -0.25 -15.47
CA ASP A 58 29.19 -0.10 -14.68
C ASP A 58 29.80 1.25 -15.01
N LEU A 59 30.04 2.06 -13.98
CA LEU A 59 30.65 3.39 -14.12
C LEU A 59 32.19 3.31 -14.24
N GLY A 60 32.78 2.15 -14.00
CA GLY A 60 34.24 1.95 -13.98
C GLY A 60 34.92 2.57 -12.75
N ASP A 61 34.16 2.83 -11.69
CA ASP A 61 34.63 3.41 -10.43
C ASP A 61 34.96 2.37 -9.36
N GLY A 62 34.94 1.08 -9.72
CA GLY A 62 35.27 -0.03 -8.83
C GLY A 62 34.12 -0.50 -7.92
N ALA A 63 32.96 0.17 -7.94
CA ALA A 63 31.79 -0.24 -7.16
C ALA A 63 30.93 -1.32 -7.84
N GLY A 64 31.23 -1.66 -9.10
CA GLY A 64 30.57 -2.71 -9.87
C GLY A 64 29.30 -2.25 -10.61
N TRP A 65 28.51 -3.23 -11.04
CA TRP A 65 27.28 -3.04 -11.81
C TRP A 65 26.15 -2.47 -10.94
N ARG A 66 25.41 -1.51 -11.50
CA ARG A 66 24.30 -0.82 -10.86
C ARG A 66 23.04 -1.00 -11.70
N ASN A 67 21.98 -1.51 -11.08
CA ASN A 67 20.70 -1.71 -11.77
C ASN A 67 20.05 -0.38 -12.13
N ARG A 68 19.56 -0.30 -13.37
CA ARG A 68 18.76 0.82 -13.88
C ARG A 68 17.36 0.40 -14.28
N PHE A 69 17.16 -0.89 -14.58
CA PHE A 69 15.84 -1.43 -14.88
C PHE A 69 15.80 -2.92 -14.55
N SER A 70 14.67 -3.37 -14.00
CA SER A 70 14.33 -4.77 -13.82
C SER A 70 12.88 -4.97 -14.23
N GLY A 71 12.59 -6.00 -15.03
CA GLY A 71 11.23 -6.20 -15.52
C GLY A 71 11.10 -7.35 -16.50
N PHE A 72 10.05 -7.33 -17.29
CA PHE A 72 9.67 -8.44 -18.18
C PHE A 72 9.51 -7.96 -19.62
N VAL A 73 10.08 -8.72 -20.56
CA VAL A 73 9.98 -8.38 -21.99
C VAL A 73 8.55 -8.50 -22.49
N ARG A 74 7.92 -7.38 -22.82
CA ARG A 74 6.56 -7.31 -23.34
C ARG A 74 6.50 -7.56 -24.84
N LYS A 75 7.45 -6.99 -25.60
CA LYS A 75 7.56 -7.19 -27.05
C LYS A 75 8.99 -7.57 -27.42
N TRP A 76 9.10 -8.55 -28.32
CA TRP A 76 10.36 -9.02 -28.90
C TRP A 76 10.29 -9.07 -30.46
N PRO A 77 9.93 -7.96 -31.14
CA PRO A 77 9.89 -7.92 -32.60
C PRO A 77 11.27 -8.06 -33.24
N LEU A 78 11.26 -8.74 -34.38
CA LEU A 78 12.39 -8.81 -35.31
C LEU A 78 12.17 -7.80 -36.42
N THR A 79 13.23 -7.07 -36.76
CA THR A 79 13.20 -6.15 -37.90
C THR A 79 14.44 -6.35 -38.75
N TRP A 80 14.29 -6.07 -40.05
CA TRP A 80 15.37 -6.13 -41.04
C TRP A 80 15.62 -4.74 -41.61
N PRO A 81 16.33 -3.86 -40.88
CA PRO A 81 16.79 -2.58 -41.40
C PRO A 81 17.40 -2.72 -42.80
N GLY A 82 16.96 -1.87 -43.73
CA GLY A 82 17.39 -1.92 -45.13
C GLY A 82 16.96 -3.19 -45.89
N ARG A 83 15.97 -3.94 -45.36
CA ARG A 83 15.49 -5.21 -45.93
C ARG A 83 16.60 -6.28 -46.09
N SER A 84 17.61 -6.26 -45.22
CA SER A 84 18.73 -7.19 -45.26
C SER A 84 18.73 -8.13 -44.06
N GLU A 85 18.79 -9.45 -44.32
CA GLU A 85 19.00 -10.49 -43.30
C GLU A 85 20.30 -10.30 -42.51
N LYS A 86 21.34 -9.75 -43.14
CA LYS A 86 22.64 -9.44 -42.50
C LYS A 86 22.57 -8.26 -41.53
N MET A 87 21.43 -7.57 -41.48
CA MET A 87 21.17 -6.42 -40.61
C MET A 87 20.03 -6.70 -39.62
N ALA A 88 19.61 -7.95 -39.45
CA ALA A 88 18.54 -8.31 -38.55
C ALA A 88 18.82 -7.81 -37.11
N VAL A 89 17.81 -7.20 -36.49
CA VAL A 89 17.84 -6.73 -35.10
C VAL A 89 16.59 -7.15 -34.35
N ALA A 90 16.74 -7.42 -33.05
CA ALA A 90 15.64 -7.64 -32.12
C ALA A 90 15.42 -6.36 -31.32
N ARG A 91 14.24 -5.75 -31.45
CA ARG A 91 13.85 -4.55 -30.70
C ARG A 91 13.06 -4.99 -29.47
N ILE A 92 13.62 -4.83 -28.30
CA ILE A 92 13.03 -5.27 -27.04
C ILE A 92 12.31 -4.09 -26.41
N GLU A 93 11.04 -4.32 -26.03
CA GLU A 93 10.29 -3.46 -25.13
C GLU A 93 9.97 -4.28 -23.87
N ALA A 94 10.38 -3.81 -22.71
CA ALA A 94 10.12 -4.42 -21.41
C ALA A 94 9.36 -3.45 -20.49
N VAL A 95 8.66 -4.04 -19.52
CA VAL A 95 7.82 -3.33 -18.54
C VAL A 95 8.07 -3.86 -17.14
N GLY A 96 7.91 -3.02 -16.13
CA GLY A 96 8.05 -3.41 -14.73
C GLY A 96 6.90 -4.26 -14.18
N VAL A 97 6.99 -4.58 -12.89
CA VAL A 97 6.07 -5.47 -12.16
C VAL A 97 4.64 -4.92 -12.04
N LEU A 98 4.44 -3.61 -11.90
CA LEU A 98 3.12 -2.97 -11.84
C LEU A 98 2.32 -3.22 -13.12
N CYS A 99 2.98 -3.17 -14.29
CA CYS A 99 2.34 -3.53 -15.55
C CYS A 99 1.91 -5.00 -15.56
N ARG A 100 2.68 -5.90 -14.92
CA ARG A 100 2.35 -7.33 -14.85
C ARG A 100 1.17 -7.57 -13.90
N LEU A 101 1.12 -6.88 -12.76
CA LEU A 101 0.05 -6.97 -11.78
C LEU A 101 -1.28 -6.42 -12.31
N GLY A 102 -1.24 -5.28 -13.02
CA GLY A 102 -2.44 -4.65 -13.58
C GLY A 102 -2.91 -5.22 -14.92
N ARG A 103 -2.26 -6.26 -15.45
CA ARG A 103 -2.55 -6.74 -16.81
C ARG A 103 -3.83 -7.58 -16.86
N GLY A 104 -4.67 -7.26 -17.85
CA GLY A 104 -5.88 -8.03 -18.13
C GLY A 104 -7.03 -7.52 -17.28
N ASN A 105 -7.72 -8.42 -16.58
CA ASN A 105 -8.75 -8.08 -15.62
C ASN A 105 -8.45 -8.84 -14.31
N PRO A 106 -7.46 -8.40 -13.52
CA PRO A 106 -7.12 -9.08 -12.27
C PRO A 106 -8.36 -9.15 -11.37
N PRO A 107 -8.66 -10.30 -10.75
CA PRO A 107 -9.88 -10.45 -9.98
C PRO A 107 -9.80 -9.62 -8.69
N ALA A 108 -10.89 -8.95 -8.35
CA ALA A 108 -11.09 -8.44 -7.00
C ALA A 108 -11.27 -9.63 -6.04
N LYS A 109 -10.52 -9.64 -4.94
CA LYS A 109 -10.58 -10.69 -3.93
C LYS A 109 -10.85 -10.07 -2.57
N SER A 110 -11.71 -10.70 -1.77
CA SER A 110 -11.89 -10.37 -0.35
C SER A 110 -10.62 -10.64 0.45
N SER A 111 -10.51 -10.08 1.66
CA SER A 111 -9.36 -10.32 2.54
C SER A 111 -9.19 -11.80 2.88
N LEU A 112 -10.27 -12.54 3.16
CA LEU A 112 -10.19 -13.99 3.40
C LEU A 112 -9.74 -14.76 2.15
N ARG A 113 -10.24 -14.40 0.96
CA ARG A 113 -9.85 -15.06 -0.31
C ARG A 113 -8.39 -14.83 -0.67
N ARG A 114 -7.78 -13.74 -0.18
CA ARG A 114 -6.35 -13.47 -0.31
C ARG A 114 -5.52 -14.16 0.76
N THR A 115 -5.95 -14.05 2.02
CA THR A 115 -5.18 -14.47 3.18
C THR A 115 -5.06 -15.98 3.29
N ILE A 116 -6.16 -16.73 3.15
CA ILE A 116 -6.16 -18.19 3.39
C ILE A 116 -5.12 -18.93 2.53
N PRO A 117 -5.02 -18.71 1.20
CA PRO A 117 -3.96 -19.32 0.39
C PRO A 117 -2.53 -19.01 0.88
N ALA A 118 -2.29 -17.82 1.43
CA ALA A 118 -0.99 -17.39 1.92
C ALA A 118 -0.58 -18.07 3.25
N THR A 119 -1.51 -18.75 3.93
CA THR A 119 -1.23 -19.47 5.20
C THR A 119 -0.70 -20.89 5.02
N GLY A 120 -0.36 -21.31 3.78
CA GLY A 120 0.09 -22.67 3.48
C GLY A 120 -1.06 -23.70 3.38
N THR A 121 -2.27 -23.23 3.06
CA THR A 121 -3.45 -24.09 2.87
C THR A 121 -3.23 -25.06 1.71
N LEU A 122 -3.65 -26.31 1.88
CA LEU A 122 -3.52 -27.36 0.86
C LEU A 122 -4.78 -27.53 0.00
N ALA A 123 -5.96 -27.18 0.49
CA ALA A 123 -7.18 -27.13 -0.31
C ALA A 123 -8.12 -26.03 0.21
N TYR A 124 -8.74 -25.28 -0.69
CA TYR A 124 -9.53 -24.10 -0.32
C TYR A 124 -10.67 -23.82 -1.31
N TRP A 125 -11.87 -23.59 -0.77
CA TRP A 125 -13.07 -23.17 -1.50
C TRP A 125 -13.65 -21.92 -0.83
N PRO A 126 -13.49 -20.72 -1.42
CA PRO A 126 -14.02 -19.48 -0.86
C PRO A 126 -15.54 -19.49 -0.72
N ALA A 127 -16.24 -20.05 -1.72
CA ALA A 127 -17.70 -19.95 -1.87
C ALA A 127 -18.20 -18.50 -2.00
N GLU A 128 -17.44 -17.68 -2.72
CA GLU A 128 -17.75 -16.27 -3.01
C GLU A 128 -18.17 -16.04 -4.48
N ASP A 129 -18.78 -17.06 -5.08
CA ASP A 129 -19.21 -17.02 -6.48
C ASP A 129 -20.51 -16.20 -6.65
N GLY A 130 -20.85 -15.84 -7.88
CA GLY A 130 -21.98 -14.95 -8.15
C GLY A 130 -23.36 -15.57 -7.84
N PRO A 131 -24.42 -14.76 -7.69
CA PRO A 131 -25.76 -15.20 -7.28
C PRO A 131 -26.41 -16.27 -8.19
N ALA A 132 -26.01 -16.33 -9.46
CA ALA A 132 -26.50 -17.33 -10.42
C ALA A 132 -25.68 -18.64 -10.45
N SER A 133 -24.70 -18.80 -9.55
CA SER A 133 -23.79 -19.94 -9.60
C SER A 133 -24.43 -21.24 -9.10
N GLY A 134 -24.23 -22.34 -9.84
CA GLY A 134 -24.67 -23.69 -9.45
C GLY A 134 -23.67 -24.47 -8.59
N GLN A 135 -22.47 -23.92 -8.40
CA GLN A 135 -21.32 -24.52 -7.72
C GLN A 135 -20.37 -23.41 -7.25
N ALA A 136 -19.37 -23.72 -6.43
CA ALA A 136 -18.32 -22.75 -6.06
C ALA A 136 -16.93 -23.21 -6.50
N ALA A 137 -16.14 -22.31 -7.08
CA ALA A 137 -14.81 -22.66 -7.58
C ALA A 137 -13.82 -22.91 -6.44
N SER A 138 -12.86 -23.84 -6.65
CA SER A 138 -11.69 -23.90 -5.78
C SER A 138 -10.76 -22.71 -6.06
N ALA A 139 -10.01 -22.29 -5.04
CA ALA A 139 -8.94 -21.32 -5.22
C ALA A 139 -7.71 -21.91 -5.95
N PHE A 140 -7.61 -23.25 -6.04
CA PHE A 140 -6.51 -23.94 -6.71
C PHE A 140 -6.97 -24.52 -8.06
N PRO A 141 -6.22 -24.31 -9.16
CA PRO A 141 -6.66 -24.70 -10.51
C PRO A 141 -6.97 -26.19 -10.71
N ASP A 142 -6.23 -27.08 -10.04
CA ASP A 142 -6.34 -28.54 -10.24
C ASP A 142 -7.28 -29.21 -9.23
N HIS A 143 -8.06 -28.43 -8.48
CA HIS A 143 -8.98 -28.94 -7.48
C HIS A 143 -10.43 -28.88 -8.00
N PRO A 144 -11.26 -29.90 -7.73
CA PRO A 144 -12.64 -29.91 -8.17
C PRO A 144 -13.43 -28.77 -7.50
N PRO A 145 -14.47 -28.24 -8.18
CA PRO A 145 -15.34 -27.25 -7.57
C PRO A 145 -16.14 -27.85 -6.40
N LEU A 146 -16.56 -26.98 -5.50
CA LEU A 146 -17.50 -27.27 -4.43
C LEU A 146 -18.88 -27.55 -5.03
N THR A 147 -19.43 -28.73 -4.76
CA THR A 147 -20.78 -29.10 -5.21
C THR A 147 -21.81 -28.64 -4.19
N ILE A 148 -22.87 -27.95 -4.63
CA ILE A 148 -23.92 -27.44 -3.74
C ILE A 148 -25.25 -28.11 -4.13
N VAL A 149 -25.92 -28.73 -3.15
CA VAL A 149 -27.20 -29.44 -3.35
C VAL A 149 -28.21 -28.98 -2.31
N GLY A 150 -29.44 -28.72 -2.73
CA GLY A 150 -30.54 -28.23 -1.87
C GLY A 150 -31.00 -26.84 -2.29
N VAL A 151 -31.63 -26.11 -1.35
CA VAL A 151 -32.08 -24.73 -1.56
C VAL A 151 -31.05 -23.78 -0.96
N TYR A 152 -30.45 -22.93 -1.79
CA TYR A 152 -29.41 -21.97 -1.41
C TYR A 152 -29.48 -20.70 -2.26
N GLU A 153 -28.79 -19.67 -1.78
CA GLU A 153 -28.52 -18.44 -2.50
C GLU A 153 -27.09 -17.98 -2.18
N PHE A 154 -26.38 -17.42 -3.17
CA PHE A 154 -25.17 -16.64 -2.88
C PHE A 154 -25.58 -15.19 -2.66
N ALA A 155 -25.39 -14.67 -1.45
CA ALA A 155 -25.75 -13.31 -1.09
C ALA A 155 -24.58 -12.57 -0.41
N PRO A 156 -24.44 -11.25 -0.61
CA PRO A 156 -23.44 -10.43 0.07
C PRO A 156 -23.60 -10.48 1.59
N ILE A 157 -22.48 -10.56 2.31
CA ILE A 157 -22.50 -10.63 3.78
C ILE A 157 -23.15 -9.39 4.44
N GLU A 158 -22.95 -8.21 3.83
CA GLU A 158 -23.54 -6.92 4.24
C GLU A 158 -25.08 -6.92 4.20
N SER A 159 -25.68 -7.87 3.49
CA SER A 159 -27.14 -8.07 3.46
C SER A 159 -27.68 -8.73 4.72
N TRP A 160 -26.81 -9.17 5.64
CA TRP A 160 -27.19 -9.89 6.84
C TRP A 160 -26.88 -9.08 8.10
N LYS A 161 -27.78 -9.18 9.08
CA LYS A 161 -27.51 -8.76 10.45
C LYS A 161 -26.90 -9.95 11.17
N ASN A 162 -25.89 -9.70 12.01
CA ASN A 162 -25.39 -10.74 12.89
C ASN A 162 -26.49 -11.18 13.87
N SER A 163 -26.24 -12.25 14.63
CA SER A 163 -27.17 -12.77 15.66
C SER A 163 -27.57 -11.76 16.74
N GLN A 164 -26.89 -10.61 16.85
CA GLN A 164 -27.21 -9.51 17.76
C GLN A 164 -27.96 -8.34 17.09
N GLY A 165 -28.27 -8.42 15.79
CA GLY A 165 -29.03 -7.42 15.04
C GLY A 165 -28.18 -6.28 14.45
N TYR A 166 -26.86 -6.33 14.55
CA TYR A 166 -25.95 -5.33 13.99
C TYR A 166 -25.58 -5.65 12.55
N SER A 167 -25.47 -4.62 11.70
CA SER A 167 -24.72 -4.78 10.45
C SER A 167 -23.25 -4.96 10.83
N VAL A 168 -22.66 -6.04 10.38
CA VAL A 168 -21.23 -6.30 10.54
C VAL A 168 -20.68 -6.58 9.17
N ASP A 169 -19.69 -5.79 8.77
CA ASP A 169 -18.95 -6.04 7.54
C ASP A 169 -17.85 -7.04 7.86
N TYR A 170 -17.79 -8.09 7.05
CA TYR A 170 -16.76 -9.09 7.14
C TYR A 170 -15.87 -9.01 5.91
N GLY A 171 -14.65 -9.49 6.07
CA GLY A 171 -13.64 -9.58 5.02
C GLY A 171 -13.90 -10.69 3.99
N THR A 172 -15.16 -10.86 3.62
CA THR A 172 -15.68 -11.77 2.59
C THR A 172 -16.59 -10.98 1.65
N ALA A 173 -16.80 -11.48 0.44
CA ALA A 173 -17.76 -10.90 -0.49
C ALA A 173 -19.18 -11.44 -0.21
N GLY A 174 -19.68 -12.34 -1.05
CA GLY A 174 -20.90 -13.11 -0.79
C GLY A 174 -20.57 -14.51 -0.30
N LEU A 175 -21.49 -15.11 0.46
CA LEU A 175 -21.38 -16.51 0.87
C LEU A 175 -22.67 -17.26 0.52
N VAL A 176 -22.61 -18.59 0.64
CA VAL A 176 -23.76 -19.46 0.43
C VAL A 176 -24.63 -19.43 1.68
N ASP A 177 -25.86 -18.95 1.56
CA ASP A 177 -26.88 -19.13 2.59
C ASP A 177 -27.41 -20.57 2.53
N VAL A 178 -27.18 -21.33 3.61
CA VAL A 178 -27.65 -22.71 3.73
C VAL A 178 -28.94 -22.85 4.55
N SER A 179 -29.59 -21.74 4.93
CA SER A 179 -30.82 -21.72 5.73
C SER A 179 -31.96 -22.56 5.13
N GLY A 180 -32.00 -22.69 3.79
CA GLY A 180 -32.91 -23.56 3.05
C GLY A 180 -32.58 -25.06 3.06
N GLY A 181 -31.55 -25.48 3.81
CA GLY A 181 -31.13 -26.88 3.92
C GLY A 181 -30.15 -27.32 2.84
N ALA A 182 -29.37 -26.40 2.28
CA ALA A 182 -28.32 -26.76 1.33
C ALA A 182 -27.12 -27.44 2.00
N THR A 183 -26.50 -28.34 1.25
CA THR A 183 -25.25 -29.03 1.61
C THR A 183 -24.15 -28.61 0.63
N MET A 184 -22.93 -28.41 1.13
CA MET A 184 -21.78 -28.10 0.29
C MET A 184 -20.72 -29.18 0.43
N THR A 185 -20.35 -29.83 -0.68
CA THR A 185 -19.41 -30.95 -0.70
C THR A 185 -18.13 -30.56 -1.41
N ALA A 186 -17.03 -30.53 -0.68
CA ALA A 186 -15.68 -30.31 -1.17
C ALA A 186 -14.93 -31.64 -1.28
N ALA A 187 -14.67 -32.09 -2.51
CA ALA A 187 -13.81 -33.25 -2.75
C ALA A 187 -12.34 -32.84 -2.63
N VAL A 188 -11.60 -33.50 -1.73
CA VAL A 188 -10.19 -33.17 -1.48
C VAL A 188 -9.31 -34.02 -2.42
N PRO A 189 -8.37 -33.41 -3.18
CA PRO A 189 -7.49 -34.16 -4.07
C PRO A 189 -6.64 -35.20 -3.34
N ALA A 190 -6.35 -36.33 -4.01
CA ALA A 190 -5.59 -37.43 -3.42
C ALA A 190 -4.20 -37.00 -2.91
N THR A 191 -3.56 -36.03 -3.56
CA THR A 191 -2.28 -35.45 -3.11
C THR A 191 -2.40 -34.78 -1.74
N VAL A 192 -3.50 -34.06 -1.49
CA VAL A 192 -3.80 -33.42 -0.21
C VAL A 192 -4.21 -34.46 0.83
N THR A 193 -4.96 -35.50 0.44
CA THR A 193 -5.26 -36.64 1.33
C THR A 193 -4.00 -37.31 1.83
N VAL A 194 -3.00 -37.54 0.96
CA VAL A 194 -1.72 -38.11 1.40
C VAL A 194 -0.98 -37.16 2.34
N ALA A 195 -0.93 -35.87 2.04
CA ALA A 195 -0.24 -34.87 2.85
C ALA A 195 -0.85 -34.66 4.26
N THR A 196 -2.14 -34.97 4.43
CA THR A 196 -2.90 -34.80 5.68
C THR A 196 -2.95 -36.08 6.53
N ALA A 197 -2.25 -37.16 6.14
CA ALA A 197 -2.43 -38.48 6.74
C ALA A 197 -2.08 -38.59 8.24
N THR A 198 -1.16 -37.77 8.74
CA THR A 198 -0.70 -37.82 10.14
C THR A 198 -1.32 -36.75 11.03
N ALA A 199 -1.76 -35.64 10.44
CA ALA A 199 -2.41 -34.53 11.12
C ALA A 199 -3.05 -33.59 10.11
N TRP A 200 -4.15 -32.96 10.49
CA TRP A 200 -4.83 -31.96 9.69
C TRP A 200 -5.61 -30.96 10.54
N THR A 201 -5.81 -29.78 9.96
CA THR A 201 -6.76 -28.77 10.44
C THR A 201 -7.74 -28.48 9.31
N VAL A 202 -9.04 -28.47 9.62
CA VAL A 202 -10.10 -28.03 8.71
C VAL A 202 -10.82 -26.85 9.33
N ALA A 203 -11.07 -25.81 8.55
CA ALA A 203 -11.85 -24.65 8.99
C ALA A 203 -12.98 -24.32 8.00
N VAL A 204 -14.08 -23.80 8.54
CA VAL A 204 -15.18 -23.20 7.77
C VAL A 204 -15.57 -21.88 8.43
N CYS A 205 -15.79 -20.84 7.64
CA CYS A 205 -16.40 -19.62 8.15
C CYS A 205 -17.92 -19.79 8.08
N ALA A 206 -18.61 -19.63 9.22
CA ALA A 206 -20.05 -19.79 9.30
C ALA A 206 -20.64 -18.88 10.35
N ASP A 207 -21.80 -18.28 10.05
CA ASP A 207 -22.66 -17.66 11.05
C ASP A 207 -23.62 -18.71 11.59
N ILE A 208 -23.53 -19.02 12.88
CA ILE A 208 -24.32 -20.07 13.51
C ILE A 208 -25.53 -19.43 14.19
N PRO A 209 -26.77 -19.78 13.79
CA PRO A 209 -27.97 -19.21 14.38
C PRO A 209 -28.10 -19.56 15.87
N ASP A 210 -28.57 -18.60 16.65
CA ASP A 210 -28.76 -18.71 18.10
C ASP A 210 -29.88 -19.71 18.48
N THR A 211 -30.90 -19.82 17.64
CA THR A 211 -32.09 -20.63 17.81
C THR A 211 -32.19 -21.68 16.72
N ARG A 212 -32.37 -22.94 17.12
CA ARG A 212 -32.29 -24.08 16.21
C ARG A 212 -33.27 -25.17 16.63
N ALA A 213 -34.00 -25.73 15.66
CA ALA A 213 -35.01 -26.76 15.93
C ALA A 213 -34.42 -28.16 16.15
N THR A 214 -33.23 -28.41 15.61
CA THR A 214 -32.50 -29.69 15.71
C THR A 214 -31.00 -29.41 15.85
N ASP A 215 -30.18 -30.41 16.18
CA ASP A 215 -28.72 -30.26 16.22
C ASP A 215 -28.16 -29.96 14.81
N LEU A 216 -27.19 -29.06 14.73
CA LEU A 216 -26.56 -28.63 13.47
C LEU A 216 -25.23 -29.37 13.40
N VAL A 217 -25.12 -30.29 12.44
CA VAL A 217 -23.82 -30.77 12.04
C VAL A 217 -23.23 -29.69 11.13
N LEU A 218 -22.28 -28.92 11.65
CA LEU A 218 -21.69 -27.81 10.91
C LEU A 218 -20.85 -28.33 9.74
N VAL A 219 -19.96 -29.26 10.04
CA VAL A 219 -19.06 -29.87 9.07
C VAL A 219 -18.83 -31.34 9.37
N GLU A 220 -18.78 -32.16 8.32
CA GLU A 220 -18.32 -33.54 8.33
C GLU A 220 -17.04 -33.68 7.48
N ILE A 221 -16.03 -34.35 8.02
CA ILE A 221 -14.73 -34.57 7.37
C ILE A 221 -14.52 -36.06 7.21
N ALA A 222 -14.46 -36.55 5.97
CA ALA A 222 -14.25 -37.96 5.66
C ALA A 222 -12.76 -38.32 5.66
N THR A 223 -12.41 -39.40 6.36
CA THR A 223 -11.05 -39.95 6.50
C THR A 223 -11.09 -41.48 6.35
N PRO A 224 -11.53 -42.01 5.19
CA PRO A 224 -11.96 -43.41 5.04
C PRO A 224 -10.87 -44.47 5.28
N GLY A 225 -9.58 -44.09 5.27
CA GLY A 225 -8.47 -45.00 5.56
C GLY A 225 -8.15 -45.18 7.05
N GLY A 226 -8.82 -44.45 7.95
CA GLY A 226 -8.52 -44.44 9.38
C GLY A 226 -9.39 -45.42 10.17
N THR A 227 -9.06 -45.61 11.46
CA THR A 227 -9.93 -46.36 12.39
C THR A 227 -11.30 -45.70 12.55
N HIS A 228 -11.31 -44.36 12.54
CA HIS A 228 -12.54 -43.57 12.45
C HIS A 228 -12.65 -43.03 11.03
N SER A 229 -13.76 -43.34 10.36
CA SER A 229 -13.95 -43.09 8.93
C SER A 229 -14.38 -41.65 8.61
N ALA A 230 -14.89 -40.92 9.61
CA ALA A 230 -15.30 -39.53 9.48
C ALA A 230 -15.37 -38.82 10.84
N TRP A 231 -15.35 -37.49 10.81
CA TRP A 231 -15.39 -36.61 11.98
C TRP A 231 -16.46 -35.54 11.77
N ARG A 232 -17.19 -35.15 12.82
CA ARG A 232 -18.20 -34.08 12.76
C ARG A 232 -17.95 -33.04 13.83
N LEU A 233 -18.11 -31.77 13.47
CA LEU A 233 -18.31 -30.69 14.44
C LEU A 233 -19.82 -30.42 14.52
N VAL A 234 -20.39 -30.58 15.71
CA VAL A 234 -21.83 -30.52 15.95
C VAL A 234 -22.13 -29.44 16.97
N VAL A 235 -23.09 -28.58 16.67
CA VAL A 235 -23.67 -27.62 17.61
C VAL A 235 -25.03 -28.14 18.05
N THR A 236 -25.19 -28.38 19.35
CA THR A 236 -26.41 -28.95 19.92
C THR A 236 -27.45 -27.89 20.26
N THR A 237 -28.71 -28.31 20.37
CA THR A 237 -29.85 -27.43 20.73
C THR A 237 -29.73 -26.89 22.16
N THR A 238 -28.93 -27.57 22.98
CA THR A 238 -28.57 -27.20 24.35
C THR A 238 -27.32 -26.33 24.46
N ALA A 239 -26.94 -25.65 23.36
CA ALA A 239 -25.80 -24.74 23.28
C ALA A 239 -24.44 -25.39 23.62
N ARG A 240 -24.22 -26.63 23.16
CA ARG A 240 -22.92 -27.32 23.29
C ARG A 240 -22.26 -27.49 21.94
N THR A 241 -20.93 -27.45 21.92
CA THR A 241 -20.14 -27.84 20.76
C THR A 241 -19.53 -29.20 21.02
N GLN A 242 -19.77 -30.13 20.11
CA GLN A 242 -19.33 -31.52 20.19
C GLN A 242 -18.50 -31.91 18.99
N VAL A 243 -17.51 -32.78 19.20
CA VAL A 243 -16.83 -33.47 18.11
C VAL A 243 -17.20 -34.94 18.14
N HIS A 244 -17.75 -35.43 17.04
CA HIS A 244 -18.10 -36.85 16.89
C HIS A 244 -17.12 -37.54 15.95
N ALA A 245 -16.79 -38.79 16.23
CA ALA A 245 -16.00 -39.66 15.35
C ALA A 245 -16.84 -40.87 14.91
N ARG A 246 -16.75 -41.27 13.65
CA ARG A 246 -17.47 -42.43 13.12
C ARG A 246 -16.61 -43.68 13.23
N ASN A 247 -16.94 -44.54 14.20
CA ASN A 247 -16.19 -45.77 14.46
C ASN A 247 -16.31 -46.80 13.31
N SER A 248 -15.58 -47.91 13.43
CA SER A 248 -15.58 -49.01 12.46
C SER A 248 -16.92 -49.74 12.30
N ALA A 249 -17.83 -49.64 13.28
CA ALA A 249 -19.20 -50.14 13.20
C ALA A 249 -20.15 -49.15 12.48
N GLY A 250 -19.64 -48.00 12.05
CA GLY A 250 -20.41 -46.95 11.38
C GLY A 250 -21.21 -46.04 12.31
N THR A 251 -21.02 -46.16 13.63
CA THR A 251 -21.71 -45.36 14.66
C THR A 251 -20.92 -44.09 15.01
N TRP A 252 -21.63 -43.00 15.25
CA TRP A 252 -21.05 -41.75 15.75
C TRP A 252 -20.84 -41.82 17.27
N VAL A 253 -19.62 -41.58 17.72
CA VAL A 253 -19.26 -41.49 19.15
C VAL A 253 -18.76 -40.09 19.47
N ILE A 254 -19.15 -39.55 20.61
CA ILE A 254 -18.72 -38.23 21.06
C ILE A 254 -17.30 -38.34 21.63
N VAL A 255 -16.36 -37.60 21.05
CA VAL A 255 -14.95 -37.53 21.48
C VAL A 255 -14.68 -36.26 22.30
N VAL A 256 -15.39 -35.18 21.98
CA VAL A 256 -15.33 -33.91 22.71
C VAL A 256 -16.76 -33.45 22.97
N ASP A 257 -17.05 -33.00 24.18
CA ASP A 257 -18.32 -32.41 24.56
C ASP A 257 -18.09 -31.19 25.46
N ASN A 258 -18.42 -30.00 24.95
CA ASN A 258 -18.03 -28.74 25.58
C ASN A 258 -19.19 -27.74 25.57
N SER A 259 -19.33 -26.96 26.65
CA SER A 259 -20.39 -25.96 26.80
C SER A 259 -20.07 -24.60 26.15
N SER A 260 -18.96 -24.48 25.42
CA SER A 260 -18.61 -23.28 24.65
C SER A 260 -19.33 -23.28 23.31
N LEU A 261 -19.76 -22.10 22.89
CA LEU A 261 -20.45 -21.89 21.63
C LEU A 261 -20.06 -20.54 21.03
N VAL A 262 -19.89 -20.51 19.70
CA VAL A 262 -19.66 -19.29 18.92
C VAL A 262 -20.86 -19.13 17.98
N LEU A 263 -21.76 -18.20 18.32
CA LEU A 263 -23.05 -17.94 17.66
C LEU A 263 -23.01 -16.75 16.68
N SER A 264 -21.84 -16.48 16.12
CA SER A 264 -21.64 -15.39 15.16
C SER A 264 -20.81 -15.91 14.00
N MET A 265 -20.78 -15.15 12.91
CA MET A 265 -19.83 -15.40 11.83
C MET A 265 -18.41 -15.46 12.39
N PHE A 266 -17.82 -16.64 12.30
CA PHE A 266 -16.48 -16.92 12.80
C PHE A 266 -15.85 -18.07 12.04
N SER A 267 -14.53 -18.21 12.15
CA SER A 267 -13.83 -19.40 11.64
C SER A 267 -13.98 -20.54 12.64
N HIS A 268 -14.79 -21.54 12.31
CA HIS A 268 -14.94 -22.76 13.11
C HIS A 268 -13.92 -23.77 12.62
N ASN A 269 -12.99 -24.17 13.49
CA ASN A 269 -11.90 -25.05 13.12
C ASN A 269 -11.84 -26.32 13.98
N LEU A 270 -11.47 -27.42 13.32
CA LEU A 270 -11.21 -28.73 13.92
C LEU A 270 -9.81 -29.18 13.55
N ALA A 271 -9.00 -29.45 14.56
CA ALA A 271 -7.63 -29.92 14.44
C ALA A 271 -7.53 -31.36 14.99
N VAL A 272 -6.99 -32.28 14.18
CA VAL A 272 -6.90 -33.72 14.52
C VAL A 272 -5.51 -34.23 14.17
N TRP A 273 -4.87 -34.94 15.10
CA TRP A 273 -3.50 -35.42 14.91
C TRP A 273 -3.23 -36.77 15.59
N GLN A 274 -2.32 -37.53 15.01
CA GLN A 274 -1.86 -38.79 15.60
C GLN A 274 -0.92 -38.52 16.78
N SER A 275 -1.14 -39.20 17.91
CA SER A 275 -0.24 -39.21 19.07
C SER A 275 -0.14 -40.63 19.65
N GLY A 276 0.96 -41.31 19.34
CA GLY A 276 1.12 -42.73 19.69
C GLY A 276 0.01 -43.59 19.09
N GLY A 277 -0.62 -44.44 19.90
CA GLY A 277 -1.78 -45.27 19.50
C GLY A 277 -3.14 -44.56 19.55
N ASN A 278 -3.15 -43.26 19.86
CA ASN A 278 -4.35 -42.46 19.98
C ASN A 278 -4.39 -41.35 18.92
N ILE A 279 -5.60 -40.90 18.62
CA ILE A 279 -5.89 -39.71 17.83
C ILE A 279 -6.34 -38.64 18.81
N GLN A 280 -5.67 -37.50 18.76
CA GLN A 280 -6.04 -36.32 19.53
C GLN A 280 -6.88 -35.39 18.67
N VAL A 281 -7.79 -34.67 19.32
CA VAL A 281 -8.75 -33.77 18.69
C VAL A 281 -8.82 -32.49 19.51
N GLY A 282 -8.83 -31.34 18.84
CA GLY A 282 -9.08 -30.04 19.43
C GLY A 282 -9.93 -29.19 18.50
N PHE A 283 -10.87 -28.41 19.05
CA PHE A 283 -11.65 -27.46 18.26
C PHE A 283 -11.44 -26.03 18.75
N ASN A 284 -11.51 -25.07 17.83
CA ASN A 284 -11.43 -23.64 18.07
C ASN A 284 -10.22 -23.24 18.95
N TRP A 285 -9.04 -23.19 18.33
CA TRP A 285 -7.78 -22.80 18.99
C TRP A 285 -7.66 -21.28 19.21
N ASP A 286 -7.16 -20.90 20.38
CA ASP A 286 -6.83 -19.51 20.76
C ASP A 286 -5.44 -19.54 21.41
N SER A 287 -4.48 -18.71 20.97
CA SER A 287 -3.11 -18.73 21.52
C SER A 287 -3.00 -18.40 23.01
N VAL A 288 -4.00 -17.74 23.59
CA VAL A 288 -4.04 -17.38 25.01
C VAL A 288 -4.75 -18.44 25.83
N SER A 289 -5.85 -18.99 25.32
CA SER A 289 -6.71 -19.93 26.07
C SER A 289 -6.53 -21.39 25.70
N GLY A 290 -5.77 -21.70 24.65
CA GLY A 290 -5.70 -23.03 24.04
C GLY A 290 -6.98 -23.41 23.30
N TYR A 291 -7.21 -24.71 23.09
CA TYR A 291 -8.46 -25.21 22.53
C TYR A 291 -9.64 -24.94 23.46
N LYS A 292 -10.78 -24.52 22.91
CA LYS A 292 -12.02 -24.43 23.70
C LYS A 292 -12.47 -25.80 24.22
N GLY A 293 -12.22 -26.86 23.46
CA GLY A 293 -12.34 -28.24 23.94
C GLY A 293 -11.43 -29.20 23.18
N SER A 294 -10.99 -30.24 23.87
CA SER A 294 -10.11 -31.27 23.33
C SER A 294 -10.50 -32.66 23.85
N GLY A 295 -10.05 -33.70 23.15
CA GLY A 295 -10.35 -35.09 23.47
C GLY A 295 -9.41 -36.05 22.77
N SER A 296 -9.53 -37.33 23.14
CA SER A 296 -8.66 -38.40 22.63
C SER A 296 -9.48 -39.65 22.39
N VAL A 297 -9.15 -40.37 21.31
CA VAL A 297 -9.75 -41.67 21.00
C VAL A 297 -8.68 -42.62 20.46
N ALA A 298 -8.79 -43.92 20.74
CA ALA A 298 -7.85 -44.91 20.21
C ALA A 298 -8.02 -45.08 18.70
N GLY A 299 -6.91 -45.28 17.98
CA GLY A 299 -6.92 -45.61 16.55
C GLY A 299 -5.79 -44.98 15.75
N THR A 300 -5.86 -45.21 14.44
CA THR A 300 -4.96 -44.64 13.44
C THR A 300 -5.72 -43.62 12.60
N LEU A 301 -5.15 -42.42 12.50
CA LEU A 301 -5.66 -41.35 11.65
C LEU A 301 -5.38 -41.64 10.18
N ALA A 302 -6.24 -41.12 9.31
CA ALA A 302 -6.00 -41.04 7.88
C ALA A 302 -6.28 -39.61 7.39
N GLY A 303 -5.82 -39.36 6.16
CA GLY A 303 -5.93 -38.04 5.56
C GLY A 303 -7.34 -37.69 5.11
N VAL A 304 -7.56 -36.40 4.92
CA VAL A 304 -8.86 -35.84 4.53
C VAL A 304 -9.14 -36.16 3.07
N ALA A 305 -10.27 -36.82 2.81
CA ALA A 305 -10.73 -37.15 1.45
C ALA A 305 -11.90 -36.27 0.99
N GLN A 306 -12.70 -35.76 1.93
CA GLN A 306 -13.86 -34.92 1.62
C GLN A 306 -14.23 -34.08 2.84
N VAL A 307 -14.73 -32.87 2.59
CA VAL A 307 -15.35 -32.01 3.60
C VAL A 307 -16.77 -31.68 3.15
N VAL A 308 -17.75 -31.91 4.01
CA VAL A 308 -19.17 -31.62 3.74
C VAL A 308 -19.67 -30.63 4.79
N VAL A 309 -20.14 -29.46 4.35
CA VAL A 309 -20.77 -28.45 5.20
C VAL A 309 -22.28 -28.67 5.20
N ASN A 310 -22.89 -28.55 6.39
CA ASN A 310 -24.30 -28.86 6.64
C ASN A 310 -24.74 -30.25 6.10
N PRO A 311 -24.02 -31.35 6.40
CA PRO A 311 -24.29 -32.67 5.82
C PRO A 311 -25.68 -33.25 6.17
N THR A 312 -26.35 -32.71 7.18
CA THR A 312 -27.70 -33.11 7.58
C THR A 312 -28.80 -32.29 6.91
N ALA A 313 -28.46 -31.36 6.01
CA ALA A 313 -29.40 -30.45 5.35
C ALA A 313 -30.30 -29.72 6.36
N SER A 314 -29.71 -29.31 7.50
CA SER A 314 -30.44 -28.61 8.55
C SER A 314 -30.91 -27.25 8.03
N THR A 315 -32.15 -26.90 8.34
CA THR A 315 -32.75 -25.62 7.96
C THR A 315 -32.75 -24.62 9.12
N ALA A 316 -32.84 -23.34 8.79
CA ALA A 316 -32.93 -22.25 9.75
C ALA A 316 -33.97 -21.22 9.30
N ALA A 317 -34.56 -20.50 10.26
CA ALA A 317 -35.52 -19.43 9.97
C ALA A 317 -34.84 -18.08 9.65
N VAL A 318 -33.53 -18.00 9.85
CA VAL A 318 -32.69 -16.83 9.60
C VAL A 318 -31.58 -17.20 8.61
N PRO A 319 -31.05 -16.24 7.83
CA PRO A 319 -29.90 -16.48 6.97
C PRO A 319 -28.75 -17.14 7.74
N THR A 320 -28.20 -18.21 7.17
CA THR A 320 -27.13 -19.01 7.76
C THR A 320 -25.99 -19.11 6.74
N PRO A 321 -25.22 -18.05 6.57
CA PRO A 321 -24.14 -18.02 5.61
C PRO A 321 -22.95 -18.89 6.00
N MET A 322 -22.44 -19.63 5.04
CA MET A 322 -21.27 -20.50 5.23
C MET A 322 -20.35 -20.48 4.00
N GLY A 323 -19.04 -20.60 4.23
CA GLY A 323 -18.05 -20.74 3.17
C GLY A 323 -16.62 -20.76 3.70
N HIS A 324 -15.67 -20.34 2.88
CA HIS A 324 -14.24 -20.36 3.20
C HIS A 324 -13.75 -21.71 3.75
N ILE A 325 -14.10 -22.80 3.08
CA ILE A 325 -13.74 -24.16 3.49
C ILE A 325 -12.27 -24.38 3.17
N ALA A 326 -11.45 -24.59 4.20
CA ALA A 326 -10.00 -24.68 4.07
C ALA A 326 -9.43 -25.89 4.80
N VAL A 327 -8.41 -26.51 4.21
CA VAL A 327 -7.74 -27.72 4.71
C VAL A 327 -6.23 -27.50 4.74
N TRP A 328 -5.61 -27.71 5.91
CA TRP A 328 -4.17 -27.70 6.10
C TRP A 328 -3.67 -29.08 6.53
N ALA A 329 -2.44 -29.42 6.15
CA ALA A 329 -1.70 -30.49 6.81
C ALA A 329 -1.12 -30.01 8.14
N GLY A 330 -1.00 -30.92 9.09
CA GLY A 330 -0.41 -30.61 10.38
C GLY A 330 -1.39 -29.92 11.33
N HIS A 331 -0.80 -29.36 12.38
CA HIS A 331 -1.50 -28.69 13.47
C HIS A 331 -1.38 -27.18 13.32
N SER A 332 -2.05 -26.63 12.31
CA SER A 332 -1.84 -25.26 11.80
C SER A 332 -2.46 -24.17 12.67
N LEU A 333 -2.13 -24.17 13.95
CA LEU A 333 -2.74 -23.33 14.98
C LEU A 333 -2.50 -21.84 14.78
N THR A 334 -1.36 -21.45 14.23
CA THR A 334 -1.07 -20.05 13.92
C THR A 334 -2.04 -19.49 12.87
N ALA A 335 -2.43 -20.30 11.87
CA ALA A 335 -3.32 -19.85 10.80
C ALA A 335 -4.76 -19.63 11.30
N VAL A 336 -5.26 -20.58 12.10
CA VAL A 336 -6.65 -20.62 12.59
C VAL A 336 -6.82 -20.09 14.01
N ASP A 337 -5.81 -19.41 14.55
CA ASP A 337 -5.89 -18.78 15.86
C ASP A 337 -7.03 -17.77 15.88
N LEU A 338 -7.99 -17.98 16.78
CA LEU A 338 -9.20 -17.21 16.93
C LEU A 338 -8.97 -15.81 17.51
N ARG A 339 -7.76 -15.51 17.96
CA ARG A 339 -7.41 -14.20 18.52
C ARG A 339 -6.56 -13.38 17.56
N ASP A 340 -5.39 -13.90 17.20
CA ASP A 340 -4.36 -13.16 16.45
C ASP A 340 -4.01 -13.84 15.12
N GLY A 341 -4.76 -14.88 14.72
CA GLY A 341 -4.51 -15.63 13.50
C GLY A 341 -4.90 -14.84 12.23
N PRO A 342 -4.18 -15.04 11.12
CA PRO A 342 -4.46 -14.34 9.87
C PRO A 342 -5.88 -14.62 9.36
N VAL A 343 -6.46 -15.80 9.60
CA VAL A 343 -7.84 -16.10 9.18
C VAL A 343 -8.87 -15.27 9.95
N VAL A 344 -8.74 -15.13 11.27
CA VAL A 344 -9.68 -14.30 12.04
C VAL A 344 -9.49 -12.83 11.73
N LEU A 345 -8.25 -12.35 11.61
CA LEU A 345 -7.97 -10.96 11.25
C LEU A 345 -8.54 -10.64 9.86
N ALA A 346 -8.34 -11.51 8.88
CA ALA A 346 -8.92 -11.37 7.56
C ALA A 346 -10.44 -11.45 7.56
N LEU A 347 -11.06 -12.26 8.42
CA LEU A 347 -12.52 -12.33 8.56
C LEU A 347 -13.11 -10.99 9.00
N PHE A 348 -12.40 -10.22 9.82
CA PHE A 348 -12.78 -8.85 10.17
C PHE A 348 -12.07 -7.81 9.32
N GLY A 349 -11.60 -8.18 8.12
CA GLY A 349 -10.94 -7.29 7.17
C GLY A 349 -9.79 -6.46 7.77
N TYR A 350 -9.10 -7.00 8.78
CA TYR A 350 -8.02 -6.31 9.50
C TYR A 350 -8.45 -4.96 10.12
N GLY A 351 -9.73 -4.82 10.47
CA GLY A 351 -10.29 -3.67 11.20
C GLY A 351 -11.33 -4.15 12.21
N TRP A 352 -11.06 -4.02 13.50
CA TRP A 352 -11.96 -4.51 14.55
C TRP A 352 -12.86 -3.40 15.07
N SER A 353 -13.90 -2.97 14.34
CA SER A 353 -14.91 -2.10 14.96
C SER A 353 -16.24 -2.10 14.22
N SER A 354 -17.15 -3.00 14.61
CA SER A 354 -18.60 -2.81 14.41
C SER A 354 -19.24 -1.99 15.55
N ILE A 355 -18.45 -1.47 16.50
CA ILE A 355 -18.95 -0.73 17.66
C ILE A 355 -18.28 0.63 17.75
N ALA A 356 -19.09 1.68 17.61
CA ALA A 356 -18.76 3.10 17.82
C ALA A 356 -18.47 3.45 19.31
N SER A 357 -17.72 2.62 20.03
CA SER A 357 -17.25 2.94 21.38
C SER A 357 -15.81 3.42 21.28
N GLY A 358 -15.52 4.65 21.74
CA GLY A 358 -14.25 5.37 21.60
C GLY A 358 -13.01 4.75 22.26
N ALA A 359 -12.76 3.45 22.06
CA ALA A 359 -11.46 2.83 22.21
C ALA A 359 -10.67 3.04 20.90
N ALA A 360 -9.34 3.14 21.02
CA ALA A 360 -8.39 3.46 19.95
C ALA A 360 -8.76 2.80 18.60
N ALA A 361 -8.62 3.55 17.51
CA ALA A 361 -8.94 3.09 16.15
C ALA A 361 -8.25 1.74 15.87
N THR A 362 -9.04 0.68 15.86
CA THR A 362 -8.63 -0.70 15.67
C THR A 362 -8.56 -0.99 14.18
N GLY A 363 -7.38 -0.82 13.61
CA GLY A 363 -7.10 -1.09 12.21
C GLY A 363 -5.68 -1.64 12.05
N GLU A 364 -5.39 -2.15 10.87
CA GLU A 364 -4.01 -2.46 10.49
C GLU A 364 -3.36 -1.20 9.92
N PRO A 365 -2.10 -0.89 10.31
CA PRO A 365 -1.33 0.20 9.72
C PRO A 365 -1.25 0.11 8.18
N ALA A 366 -1.27 1.24 7.48
CA ALA A 366 -1.20 1.28 6.01
C ALA A 366 0.08 0.63 5.45
N THR A 367 1.20 0.83 6.12
CA THR A 367 2.53 0.25 5.84
C THR A 367 2.55 -1.26 6.05
N GLU A 368 2.05 -1.75 7.19
CA GLU A 368 1.92 -3.18 7.48
C GLU A 368 0.97 -3.88 6.50
N ARG A 369 -0.17 -3.24 6.21
CA ARG A 369 -1.15 -3.71 5.23
C ARG A 369 -0.52 -3.85 3.85
N LEU A 370 0.23 -2.86 3.38
CA LEU A 370 0.92 -2.93 2.09
C LEU A 370 1.92 -4.08 2.05
N ALA A 371 2.71 -4.27 3.13
CA ALA A 371 3.67 -5.36 3.23
C ALA A 371 2.98 -6.74 3.20
N ARG A 372 1.87 -6.89 3.93
CA ARG A 372 1.07 -8.12 3.92
C ARG A 372 0.47 -8.38 2.54
N LEU A 373 -0.17 -7.39 1.92
CA LEU A 373 -0.79 -7.55 0.61
C LEU A 373 0.25 -7.91 -0.46
N ALA A 374 1.45 -7.32 -0.40
CA ALA A 374 2.56 -7.67 -1.30
C ALA A 374 3.04 -9.11 -1.07
N ALA A 375 3.14 -9.56 0.19
CA ALA A 375 3.48 -10.94 0.52
C ALA A 375 2.42 -11.95 0.05
N GLU A 376 1.13 -11.64 0.20
CA GLU A 376 0.01 -12.46 -0.31
C GLU A 376 0.06 -12.64 -1.83
N ASP A 377 0.51 -11.62 -2.56
CA ASP A 377 0.68 -11.66 -4.02
C ASP A 377 2.06 -12.20 -4.46
N GLY A 378 2.95 -12.52 -3.51
CA GLY A 378 4.31 -13.00 -3.79
C GLY A 378 5.23 -11.95 -4.41
N VAL A 379 4.98 -10.68 -4.14
CA VAL A 379 5.73 -9.53 -4.66
C VAL A 379 6.69 -9.03 -3.58
N PRO A 380 8.02 -9.01 -3.83
CA PRO A 380 8.97 -8.41 -2.90
C PRO A 380 8.65 -6.92 -2.68
N LEU A 381 8.73 -6.45 -1.44
CA LEU A 381 8.54 -5.04 -1.09
C LEU A 381 9.77 -4.54 -0.30
N ALA A 382 10.39 -3.48 -0.79
CA ALA A 382 11.41 -2.72 -0.08
C ALA A 382 10.77 -1.48 0.55
N MET A 383 10.82 -1.35 1.87
CA MET A 383 10.19 -0.26 2.60
C MET A 383 11.02 0.09 3.83
N ALA A 384 11.17 1.38 4.11
CA ALA A 384 11.76 1.83 5.38
C ALA A 384 10.83 1.49 6.54
N ALA A 385 11.38 1.13 7.70
CA ALA A 385 10.57 0.93 8.89
C ALA A 385 9.86 2.24 9.27
N ALA A 386 8.55 2.18 9.47
CA ALA A 386 7.77 3.29 10.02
C ALA A 386 7.83 3.23 11.56
N ASP A 387 7.79 4.40 12.21
CA ASP A 387 7.58 4.47 13.65
C ASP A 387 6.12 4.12 13.94
N PRO A 388 5.81 3.12 14.78
CA PRO A 388 4.43 2.76 15.13
C PRO A 388 3.59 3.94 15.65
N GLY A 389 4.22 4.98 16.21
CA GLY A 389 3.53 6.19 16.67
C GLY A 389 3.01 7.09 15.55
N ASP A 390 3.56 6.97 14.34
CA ASP A 390 3.26 7.83 13.19
C ASP A 390 2.49 7.12 12.07
N GLU A 391 2.15 5.84 12.27
CA GLU A 391 1.45 5.03 11.28
C GLU A 391 -0.02 5.43 11.12
N VAL A 392 -0.48 5.46 9.88
CA VAL A 392 -1.90 5.70 9.57
C VAL A 392 -2.68 4.39 9.67
N MET A 393 -3.61 4.34 10.62
CA MET A 393 -4.48 3.17 10.82
C MET A 393 -5.55 3.11 9.73
N MET A 394 -5.60 1.97 9.03
CA MET A 394 -6.56 1.75 7.94
C MET A 394 -7.89 1.19 8.44
N GLY A 395 -8.97 1.54 7.76
CA GLY A 395 -10.28 0.93 7.98
C GLY A 395 -10.36 -0.51 7.46
N LEU A 396 -11.57 -1.06 7.38
CA LEU A 396 -11.81 -2.42 6.88
C LEU A 396 -11.21 -2.62 5.48
N GLN A 397 -10.49 -3.72 5.27
CA GLN A 397 -10.07 -4.15 3.93
C GLN A 397 -11.26 -4.73 3.17
N ARG A 398 -11.75 -3.97 2.19
CA ARG A 398 -12.79 -4.41 1.25
C ARG A 398 -12.22 -5.30 0.12
N PRO A 399 -13.08 -6.05 -0.58
CA PRO A 399 -12.68 -6.71 -1.82
C PRO A 399 -12.11 -5.71 -2.84
N GLY A 400 -10.96 -6.06 -3.43
CA GLY A 400 -10.30 -5.19 -4.41
C GLY A 400 -9.24 -5.94 -5.21
N THR A 401 -8.79 -5.35 -6.32
CA THR A 401 -7.62 -5.86 -7.04
C THR A 401 -6.34 -5.56 -6.26
N ALA A 402 -5.25 -6.25 -6.55
CA ALA A 402 -3.97 -6.01 -5.86
C ALA A 402 -3.54 -4.52 -5.95
N LEU A 403 -3.65 -3.92 -7.15
CA LEU A 403 -3.25 -2.53 -7.34
C LEU A 403 -4.18 -1.55 -6.62
N ASP A 404 -5.50 -1.77 -6.64
CA ASP A 404 -6.44 -0.89 -5.93
C ASP A 404 -6.15 -0.90 -4.42
N LEU A 405 -5.85 -2.07 -3.86
CA LEU A 405 -5.53 -2.21 -2.44
C LEU A 405 -4.17 -1.56 -2.09
N TYR A 406 -3.15 -1.70 -2.93
CA TYR A 406 -1.86 -1.01 -2.73
C TYR A 406 -2.03 0.51 -2.80
N GLN A 407 -2.79 1.00 -3.77
CA GLN A 407 -3.11 2.42 -3.93
C GLN A 407 -3.92 2.96 -2.75
N GLY A 408 -4.85 2.15 -2.20
CA GLY A 408 -5.59 2.51 -0.99
C GLY A 408 -4.67 2.72 0.21
N CYS A 409 -3.65 1.87 0.38
CA CYS A 409 -2.63 2.04 1.43
C CYS A 409 -1.79 3.30 1.20
N GLU A 410 -1.34 3.51 -0.04
CA GLU A 410 -0.60 4.71 -0.41
C GLU A 410 -1.38 5.99 -0.13
N ALA A 411 -2.64 6.05 -0.53
CA ALA A 411 -3.49 7.23 -0.40
C ALA A 411 -3.75 7.60 1.07
N ALA A 412 -3.99 6.59 1.91
CA ALA A 412 -4.21 6.77 3.34
C ALA A 412 -2.93 7.23 4.06
N ASP A 413 -1.78 6.61 3.80
CA ASP A 413 -0.52 7.05 4.41
C ASP A 413 -0.02 8.39 3.83
N ALA A 414 -0.41 8.73 2.59
CA ALA A 414 0.21 9.77 1.74
C ALA A 414 1.71 9.52 1.45
N GLY A 415 2.10 8.25 1.46
CA GLY A 415 3.43 7.77 1.06
C GLY A 415 3.66 7.81 -0.46
N LEU A 416 4.68 7.09 -0.92
CA LEU A 416 5.05 7.01 -2.34
C LEU A 416 5.39 5.57 -2.72
N LEU A 417 4.51 4.94 -3.51
CA LEU A 417 4.74 3.62 -4.12
C LEU A 417 5.46 3.75 -5.46
N TYR A 418 6.47 2.91 -5.69
CA TYR A 418 7.25 2.83 -6.92
C TYR A 418 7.76 1.39 -7.16
N GLU A 419 8.41 1.13 -8.29
CA GLU A 419 9.02 -0.18 -8.59
C GLU A 419 10.48 -0.21 -8.16
N ASP A 420 10.91 -1.32 -7.55
CA ASP A 420 12.30 -1.55 -7.13
C ASP A 420 12.70 -3.00 -7.47
N GLY A 421 13.64 -3.16 -8.39
CA GLY A 421 13.99 -4.49 -8.93
C GLY A 421 12.78 -5.19 -9.57
N PHE A 422 12.62 -6.49 -9.28
CA PHE A 422 11.43 -7.27 -9.69
C PHE A 422 10.24 -7.12 -8.74
N GLY A 423 10.32 -6.20 -7.77
CA GLY A 423 9.32 -5.94 -6.76
C GLY A 423 8.93 -4.47 -6.68
N LEU A 424 8.45 -4.07 -5.52
CA LEU A 424 7.97 -2.73 -5.22
C LEU A 424 8.89 -2.06 -4.21
N GLY A 425 9.00 -0.75 -4.31
CA GLY A 425 9.55 0.12 -3.29
C GLY A 425 8.44 1.00 -2.70
N TYR A 426 8.48 1.23 -1.40
CA TYR A 426 7.57 2.14 -0.74
C TYR A 426 8.32 3.10 0.18
N LEU A 427 8.06 4.39 0.03
CA LEU A 427 8.52 5.42 0.94
C LEU A 427 7.34 5.89 1.78
N PRO A 428 7.23 5.47 3.05
CA PRO A 428 6.20 5.96 3.96
C PRO A 428 6.26 7.49 4.05
N ARG A 429 5.12 8.13 4.29
CA ARG A 429 5.05 9.59 4.38
C ARG A 429 6.04 10.18 5.37
N THR A 430 6.23 9.57 6.53
CA THR A 430 7.20 10.01 7.53
C THR A 430 8.63 10.02 7.00
N ALA A 431 8.96 9.05 6.15
CA ALA A 431 10.24 8.98 5.47
C ALA A 431 10.34 9.97 4.30
N ARG A 432 9.26 10.59 3.83
CA ARG A 432 9.32 11.67 2.82
C ARG A 432 9.70 13.02 3.44
N TYR A 433 9.49 13.20 4.74
CA TYR A 433 9.76 14.45 5.42
C TYR A 433 11.25 14.76 5.51
N ASN A 434 11.59 16.02 5.26
CA ASN A 434 12.93 16.56 5.46
C ASN A 434 14.03 15.71 4.82
N GLN A 435 13.75 15.11 3.65
CA GLN A 435 14.70 14.26 2.94
C GLN A 435 16.06 14.96 2.77
N PRO A 436 17.18 14.27 3.04
CA PRO A 436 18.50 14.82 2.79
C PRO A 436 18.70 15.03 1.28
N VAL A 437 19.51 16.02 0.93
CA VAL A 437 19.85 16.29 -0.48
C VAL A 437 20.67 15.11 -1.02
N ALA A 438 20.10 14.37 -1.96
CA ALA A 438 20.73 13.20 -2.57
C ALA A 438 21.60 13.57 -3.77
N LEU A 439 21.27 14.65 -4.47
CA LEU A 439 21.99 15.14 -5.63
C LEU A 439 21.97 16.67 -5.67
N THR A 440 23.15 17.27 -5.83
CA THR A 440 23.31 18.70 -6.08
C THR A 440 23.83 18.89 -7.50
N ILE A 441 23.19 19.78 -8.25
CA ILE A 441 23.49 20.12 -9.65
C ILE A 441 23.92 21.58 -9.66
N ASP A 442 25.16 21.86 -10.03
CA ASP A 442 25.65 23.23 -10.18
C ASP A 442 25.48 23.73 -11.61
N ALA A 443 24.49 24.58 -11.82
CA ALA A 443 24.21 25.16 -13.14
C ALA A 443 25.35 26.07 -13.62
N ALA A 444 26.07 26.74 -12.71
CA ALA A 444 27.23 27.57 -13.06
C ALA A 444 28.45 26.72 -13.48
N ALA A 445 28.55 25.48 -12.99
CA ALA A 445 29.53 24.50 -13.45
C ALA A 445 29.13 23.80 -14.76
N GLY A 446 27.97 24.15 -15.34
CA GLY A 446 27.48 23.56 -16.59
C GLY A 446 26.90 22.15 -16.41
N GLU A 447 26.49 21.78 -15.20
CA GLU A 447 25.93 20.45 -14.91
C GLU A 447 24.44 20.34 -15.25
N LEU A 448 23.74 21.46 -15.29
CA LEU A 448 22.34 21.55 -15.69
C LEU A 448 22.20 21.37 -17.20
N GLY A 449 21.42 20.39 -17.62
CA GLY A 449 21.10 20.08 -19.01
C GLY A 449 19.74 20.64 -19.46
N THR A 450 19.37 20.33 -20.70
CA THR A 450 18.08 20.70 -21.31
C THR A 450 17.18 19.47 -21.53
N PRO A 451 15.86 19.58 -21.30
CA PRO A 451 15.11 20.79 -20.90
C PRO A 451 15.26 21.16 -19.41
N PHE A 452 15.14 22.47 -19.14
CA PHE A 452 14.95 23.10 -17.84
C PHE A 452 14.10 24.36 -18.06
N GLU A 453 12.80 24.24 -17.83
CA GLU A 453 11.79 25.23 -18.24
C GLU A 453 10.91 25.59 -17.03
N PRO A 454 11.31 26.54 -16.17
CA PRO A 454 10.44 27.01 -15.10
C PRO A 454 9.18 27.64 -15.68
N VAL A 455 8.01 27.25 -15.18
CA VAL A 455 6.70 27.77 -15.62
C VAL A 455 5.88 28.17 -14.40
N ASP A 456 5.31 29.37 -14.43
CA ASP A 456 4.28 29.81 -13.48
C ASP A 456 2.91 29.51 -14.08
N ASP A 457 2.24 28.46 -13.60
CA ASP A 457 0.91 28.04 -14.04
C ASP A 457 0.07 27.47 -12.89
N ASP A 458 -1.24 27.43 -13.10
CA ASP A 458 -2.25 26.96 -12.14
C ASP A 458 -2.49 25.44 -12.23
N GLN A 459 -1.63 24.74 -12.96
CA GLN A 459 -1.98 23.43 -13.48
C GLN A 459 -2.05 22.34 -12.39
N MET A 460 -1.35 22.56 -11.27
CA MET A 460 -1.38 21.73 -10.05
C MET A 460 -2.15 22.40 -8.90
N LEU A 461 -2.65 23.62 -9.11
CA LEU A 461 -3.31 24.38 -8.06
C LEU A 461 -4.64 23.74 -7.69
N ARG A 462 -4.82 23.45 -6.42
CA ARG A 462 -6.11 23.15 -5.79
C ARG A 462 -6.17 23.96 -4.51
N ASN A 463 -7.07 24.92 -4.44
CA ASN A 463 -7.19 25.84 -3.31
C ASN A 463 -8.37 25.49 -2.40
N LYS A 464 -9.06 24.37 -2.67
CA LYS A 464 -10.06 23.77 -1.80
C LYS A 464 -10.01 22.25 -1.89
N TRP A 465 -9.91 21.57 -0.75
CA TRP A 465 -9.82 20.12 -0.66
C TRP A 465 -10.93 19.56 0.22
N THR A 466 -11.63 18.54 -0.27
CA THR A 466 -12.56 17.73 0.51
C THR A 466 -11.99 16.33 0.69
N VAL A 467 -11.79 15.89 1.93
CA VAL A 467 -11.35 14.52 2.23
C VAL A 467 -12.47 13.78 2.94
N GLU A 468 -12.81 12.60 2.43
CA GLU A 468 -13.86 11.75 2.95
C GLU A 468 -13.28 10.44 3.47
N ARG A 469 -13.81 9.92 4.57
CA ARG A 469 -13.56 8.52 4.95
C ARG A 469 -14.61 7.63 4.30
N ILE A 470 -14.19 6.47 3.82
CA ILE A 470 -15.12 5.42 3.37
C ILE A 470 -16.15 5.13 4.49
N ASP A 471 -17.43 5.22 4.14
CA ASP A 471 -18.60 5.09 5.04
C ASP A 471 -18.55 6.00 6.28
N GLY A 472 -17.79 7.08 6.21
CA GLY A 472 -17.55 7.98 7.33
C GLY A 472 -17.98 9.42 7.06
N SER A 473 -17.35 10.33 7.81
CA SER A 473 -17.52 11.77 7.64
C SER A 473 -16.60 12.31 6.54
N SER A 474 -16.68 13.62 6.32
CA SER A 474 -15.74 14.40 5.52
C SER A 474 -15.19 15.60 6.29
N ALA A 475 -14.09 16.16 5.80
CA ALA A 475 -13.53 17.43 6.23
C ALA A 475 -13.07 18.26 5.02
N VAL A 476 -13.08 19.59 5.16
CA VAL A 476 -12.73 20.53 4.08
C VAL A 476 -11.64 21.49 4.57
N ALA A 477 -10.66 21.77 3.72
CA ALA A 477 -9.67 22.82 3.89
C ALA A 477 -9.65 23.74 2.66
N ALA A 478 -9.55 25.06 2.86
CA ALA A 478 -9.56 26.05 1.79
C ALA A 478 -8.53 27.16 2.03
N ASP A 479 -7.95 27.66 0.95
CA ASP A 479 -7.10 28.86 0.93
C ASP A 479 -7.91 30.04 0.38
N GLU A 480 -8.53 30.78 1.29
CA GLU A 480 -9.43 31.91 0.96
C GLU A 480 -8.71 33.02 0.18
N GLU A 481 -7.42 33.25 0.44
CA GLU A 481 -6.66 34.28 -0.29
C GLU A 481 -6.44 33.86 -1.75
N SER A 482 -6.07 32.59 -1.97
CA SER A 482 -5.99 32.01 -3.32
C SER A 482 -7.35 32.01 -4.02
N ILE A 483 -8.45 31.67 -3.33
CA ILE A 483 -9.80 31.67 -3.90
C ILE A 483 -10.24 33.08 -4.32
N ILE A 484 -9.98 34.10 -3.49
CA ILE A 484 -10.28 35.49 -3.83
C ILE A 484 -9.50 35.94 -5.08
N LEU A 485 -8.23 35.54 -5.19
CA LEU A 485 -7.37 35.94 -6.29
C LEU A 485 -7.65 35.19 -7.60
N GLN A 486 -7.92 33.88 -7.51
CA GLN A 486 -7.87 32.95 -8.66
C GLN A 486 -9.19 32.21 -8.92
N GLY A 487 -10.18 32.36 -8.04
CA GLY A 487 -11.42 31.58 -8.06
C GLY A 487 -11.28 30.24 -7.34
N GLU A 488 -12.42 29.59 -7.07
CA GLU A 488 -12.45 28.28 -6.40
C GLU A 488 -12.05 27.16 -7.38
N ILE A 489 -11.04 26.39 -7.00
CA ILE A 489 -10.53 25.21 -7.72
C ILE A 489 -10.45 24.05 -6.74
N GLU A 490 -11.48 23.21 -6.75
CA GLU A 490 -11.66 22.11 -5.81
C GLU A 490 -10.99 20.79 -6.25
N ASP A 491 -10.65 19.96 -5.27
CA ASP A 491 -10.34 18.55 -5.44
C ASP A 491 -10.90 17.73 -4.27
N SER A 492 -11.04 16.41 -4.47
CA SER A 492 -11.53 15.53 -3.42
C SER A 492 -10.93 14.13 -3.47
N VAL A 493 -10.92 13.47 -2.32
CA VAL A 493 -10.49 12.07 -2.22
C VAL A 493 -11.21 11.34 -1.10
N THR A 494 -11.55 10.09 -1.36
CA THR A 494 -12.09 9.16 -0.35
C THR A 494 -10.99 8.21 0.11
N LEU A 495 -10.76 8.12 1.42
CA LEU A 495 -9.68 7.35 2.05
C LEU A 495 -10.24 6.22 2.93
N ASN A 496 -9.52 5.09 2.95
CA ASN A 496 -9.83 3.96 3.85
C ASN A 496 -9.15 4.14 5.22
N LEU A 497 -9.58 5.14 5.98
CA LEU A 497 -9.07 5.41 7.34
C LEU A 497 -9.85 4.61 8.40
N ALA A 498 -9.24 4.32 9.54
CA ALA A 498 -9.89 3.63 10.65
C ALA A 498 -10.85 4.53 11.44
N SER A 499 -10.70 5.86 11.37
CA SER A 499 -11.56 6.83 12.06
C SER A 499 -11.64 8.16 11.33
N ASP A 500 -12.62 8.99 11.68
CA ASP A 500 -12.82 10.32 11.09
C ASP A 500 -11.85 11.39 11.63
N HIS A 501 -11.12 11.08 12.72
CA HIS A 501 -10.23 12.03 13.40
C HIS A 501 -9.15 12.64 12.48
N PRO A 502 -8.46 11.88 11.60
CA PRO A 502 -7.39 12.43 10.76
C PRO A 502 -7.87 13.26 9.55
N LEU A 503 -9.19 13.33 9.29
CA LEU A 503 -9.71 13.96 8.06
C LEU A 503 -9.32 15.45 7.90
N PRO A 504 -9.38 16.31 8.94
CA PRO A 504 -8.96 17.70 8.81
C PRO A 504 -7.47 17.84 8.49
N ASP A 505 -6.62 17.00 9.10
CA ASP A 505 -5.18 17.01 8.87
C ASP A 505 -4.87 16.57 7.43
N HIS A 506 -5.56 15.55 6.92
CA HIS A 506 -5.46 15.14 5.52
C HIS A 506 -5.87 16.24 4.54
N ALA A 507 -6.99 16.95 4.81
CA ALA A 507 -7.45 18.04 3.97
C ALA A 507 -6.45 19.20 3.96
N GLY A 508 -5.96 19.60 5.14
CA GLY A 508 -4.93 20.63 5.27
C GLY A 508 -3.61 20.26 4.60
N TRP A 509 -3.17 19.00 4.74
CA TRP A 509 -1.95 18.51 4.10
C TRP A 509 -2.04 18.49 2.58
N ARG A 510 -3.19 18.09 2.01
CA ARG A 510 -3.39 18.09 0.55
C ARG A 510 -3.48 19.50 -0.02
N LEU A 511 -4.17 20.40 0.67
CA LEU A 511 -4.16 21.83 0.34
C LEU A 511 -2.74 22.38 0.32
N ARG A 512 -1.93 22.07 1.33
CA ARG A 512 -0.51 22.49 1.42
C ARG A 512 0.32 22.01 0.22
N LEU A 513 0.12 20.77 -0.23
CA LEU A 513 0.83 20.22 -1.39
C LEU A 513 0.44 20.91 -2.71
N SER A 514 -0.78 21.43 -2.80
CA SER A 514 -1.33 22.01 -4.03
C SER A 514 -1.37 23.55 -4.07
N THR A 515 -0.97 24.25 -3.01
CA THR A 515 -0.93 25.74 -2.95
C THR A 515 0.47 26.33 -2.86
N VAL A 516 1.51 25.54 -3.18
CA VAL A 516 2.91 25.99 -3.17
C VAL A 516 3.12 27.16 -4.12
N GLN A 517 3.64 28.28 -3.60
CA GLN A 517 3.90 29.51 -4.35
C GLN A 517 5.34 29.54 -4.91
N GLU A 518 5.63 28.61 -5.82
CA GLU A 518 6.92 28.52 -6.53
C GLU A 518 6.67 28.15 -7.99
N PRO A 519 7.55 28.54 -8.94
CA PRO A 519 7.42 28.07 -10.31
C PRO A 519 7.47 26.55 -10.35
N ARG A 520 6.63 25.98 -11.21
CA ARG A 520 6.67 24.56 -11.52
C ARG A 520 7.85 24.26 -12.43
N TYR A 521 8.58 23.19 -12.13
CA TYR A 521 9.64 22.67 -12.98
C TYR A 521 9.16 21.37 -13.63
N PRO A 522 8.67 21.38 -14.88
CA PRO A 522 8.16 20.18 -15.54
C PRO A 522 9.22 19.09 -15.68
N ALA A 523 10.48 19.49 -15.84
CA ALA A 523 11.63 18.61 -15.94
C ALA A 523 12.91 19.28 -15.46
N VAL A 524 13.77 18.51 -14.80
CA VAL A 524 15.18 18.88 -14.52
C VAL A 524 16.05 17.85 -15.23
N THR A 525 17.00 18.30 -16.05
CA THR A 525 17.83 17.39 -16.85
C THR A 525 19.30 17.50 -16.47
N ILE A 526 20.00 16.36 -16.45
CA ILE A 526 21.46 16.29 -16.36
C ILE A 526 22.03 15.47 -17.52
N THR A 527 23.23 15.83 -17.96
CA THR A 527 23.98 15.06 -18.96
C THR A 527 25.23 14.48 -18.31
N LEU A 528 25.16 13.21 -17.94
CA LEU A 528 26.17 12.52 -17.13
C LEU A 528 27.46 12.23 -17.92
N SER A 529 27.41 12.28 -19.25
CA SER A 529 28.61 12.21 -20.08
C SER A 529 29.53 13.43 -19.94
N SER A 530 28.97 14.62 -19.69
CA SER A 530 29.71 15.86 -19.44
C SER A 530 29.92 16.14 -17.95
N SER A 531 29.05 15.60 -17.08
CA SER A 531 29.10 15.79 -15.63
C SER A 531 29.26 14.45 -14.90
N ARG A 532 30.37 13.75 -15.17
CA ARG A 532 30.59 12.37 -14.69
C ARG A 532 30.60 12.23 -13.16
N GLY A 533 30.96 13.29 -12.43
CA GLY A 533 30.95 13.30 -10.97
C GLY A 533 29.56 13.06 -10.38
N LEU A 534 28.50 13.39 -11.12
CA LEU A 534 27.10 13.21 -10.69
C LEU A 534 26.59 11.78 -10.90
N ALA A 535 27.27 10.94 -11.68
CA ALA A 535 26.76 9.65 -12.11
C ALA A 535 26.49 8.68 -10.94
N ALA A 536 27.40 8.61 -9.98
CA ALA A 536 27.24 7.72 -8.82
C ALA A 536 26.07 8.16 -7.92
N ALA A 537 25.94 9.48 -7.68
CA ALA A 537 24.83 10.04 -6.91
C ALA A 537 23.49 9.83 -7.63
N TRP A 538 23.43 10.07 -8.95
CA TRP A 538 22.25 9.80 -9.76
C TRP A 538 21.84 8.32 -9.73
N CYS A 539 22.79 7.39 -9.81
CA CYS A 539 22.47 5.97 -9.69
C CYS A 539 21.85 5.60 -8.33
N ALA A 540 22.20 6.32 -7.26
CA ALA A 540 21.64 6.13 -5.93
C ALA A 540 20.26 6.80 -5.75
N CYS A 541 19.91 7.77 -6.60
CA CYS A 541 18.58 8.39 -6.59
C CYS A 541 17.48 7.38 -6.94
N LYS A 542 16.40 7.45 -6.18
CA LYS A 542 15.12 6.74 -6.37
C LYS A 542 13.97 7.73 -6.32
N SER A 543 12.75 7.29 -6.61
CA SER A 543 11.54 8.08 -6.33
C SER A 543 11.52 8.53 -4.86
N GLY A 544 11.26 9.81 -4.62
CA GLY A 544 11.35 10.49 -3.32
C GLY A 544 12.71 11.14 -3.01
N SER A 545 13.75 10.95 -3.83
CA SER A 545 15.05 11.58 -3.61
C SER A 545 14.99 13.10 -3.79
N ARG A 546 15.58 13.86 -2.87
CA ARG A 546 15.68 15.32 -2.96
C ARG A 546 16.87 15.76 -3.81
N VAL A 547 16.62 16.65 -4.75
CA VAL A 547 17.60 17.18 -5.71
C VAL A 547 17.59 18.70 -5.66
N GLN A 548 18.77 19.30 -5.65
CA GLN A 548 18.94 20.75 -5.66
C GLN A 548 19.68 21.22 -6.91
N VAL A 549 19.17 22.26 -7.56
CA VAL A 549 19.92 23.03 -8.55
C VAL A 549 20.40 24.31 -7.88
N ILE A 550 21.71 24.42 -7.69
CA ILE A 550 22.37 25.63 -7.17
C ILE A 550 22.85 26.50 -8.32
N ASN A 551 23.04 27.79 -8.02
CA ASN A 551 23.45 28.80 -8.99
C ASN A 551 22.64 28.77 -10.29
N PRO A 552 21.29 28.70 -10.24
CA PRO A 552 20.49 28.63 -11.46
C PRO A 552 20.72 29.89 -12.32
N PRO A 553 20.39 29.85 -13.63
CA PRO A 553 20.47 31.02 -14.50
C PRO A 553 19.82 32.25 -13.86
N GLU A 554 20.39 33.43 -14.07
CA GLU A 554 19.95 34.68 -13.42
C GLU A 554 18.48 35.06 -13.71
N GLN A 555 17.90 34.49 -14.78
CA GLN A 555 16.50 34.66 -15.15
C GLN A 555 15.56 33.79 -14.31
N ASN A 556 16.05 32.75 -13.63
CA ASN A 556 15.29 31.96 -12.68
C ASN A 556 15.07 32.78 -11.39
N PRO A 557 14.00 32.53 -10.61
CA PRO A 557 13.87 33.14 -9.30
C PRO A 557 15.14 32.93 -8.44
N PRO A 558 15.55 33.96 -7.68
CA PRO A 558 16.74 33.89 -6.84
C PRO A 558 16.64 32.74 -5.82
N GLY A 559 17.74 32.02 -5.64
CA GLY A 559 17.85 30.95 -4.65
C GLY A 559 18.21 29.60 -5.26
N THR A 560 18.04 28.55 -4.45
CA THR A 560 18.23 27.16 -4.87
C THR A 560 16.90 26.60 -5.34
N VAL A 561 16.88 25.92 -6.49
CA VAL A 561 15.72 25.15 -6.92
C VAL A 561 15.75 23.81 -6.21
N ASP A 562 14.77 23.57 -5.34
CA ASP A 562 14.75 22.41 -4.44
C ASP A 562 13.54 21.53 -4.70
N GLN A 563 13.79 20.29 -5.13
CA GLN A 563 12.78 19.43 -5.72
C GLN A 563 12.91 17.99 -5.21
N LEU A 564 11.81 17.23 -5.26
CA LEU A 564 11.79 15.78 -5.06
C LEU A 564 11.58 15.08 -6.40
N VAL A 565 12.37 14.05 -6.67
CA VAL A 565 12.23 13.22 -7.88
C VAL A 565 11.06 12.27 -7.70
N VAL A 566 10.04 12.36 -8.55
CA VAL A 566 8.91 11.41 -8.55
C VAL A 566 9.07 10.32 -9.61
N GLY A 567 9.84 10.60 -10.66
CA GLY A 567 10.22 9.65 -11.69
C GLY A 567 11.29 10.23 -12.61
N ALA A 568 11.77 9.45 -13.57
CA ALA A 568 12.75 9.92 -14.53
C ALA A 568 12.73 9.11 -15.82
N THR A 569 13.31 9.70 -16.86
CA THR A 569 13.68 9.02 -18.10
C THR A 569 15.18 9.15 -18.35
N GLU A 570 15.82 8.01 -18.58
CA GLU A 570 17.24 7.89 -18.88
C GLU A 570 17.44 7.41 -20.32
N VAL A 571 18.26 8.13 -21.09
CA VAL A 571 18.57 7.79 -22.48
C VAL A 571 20.07 7.59 -22.63
N TYR A 572 20.45 6.42 -23.14
CA TYR A 572 21.82 5.99 -23.35
C TYR A 572 22.12 5.88 -24.86
N ARG A 573 22.98 6.78 -25.37
CA ARG A 573 23.46 6.75 -26.75
C ARG A 573 24.80 6.01 -26.85
N GLY A 574 24.76 4.69 -26.69
CA GLY A 574 25.97 3.87 -26.59
C GLY A 574 26.91 4.41 -25.51
N ARG A 575 28.21 4.54 -25.81
CA ARG A 575 29.20 5.14 -24.89
C ARG A 575 29.30 6.68 -24.99
N ARG A 576 28.49 7.33 -25.85
CA ARG A 576 28.68 8.74 -26.21
C ARG A 576 27.95 9.70 -25.29
N SER A 577 26.76 9.31 -24.82
CA SER A 577 25.91 10.20 -24.04
C SER A 577 25.01 9.38 -23.13
N TRP A 578 24.85 9.87 -21.91
CA TRP A 578 23.86 9.41 -20.94
C TRP A 578 23.17 10.66 -20.42
N ARG A 579 21.87 10.75 -20.68
CA ARG A 579 21.02 11.85 -20.25
C ARG A 579 19.97 11.30 -19.29
N ALA A 580 19.77 11.99 -18.17
CA ALA A 580 18.69 11.72 -17.25
C ALA A 580 17.80 12.96 -17.16
N THR A 581 16.51 12.80 -17.44
CA THR A 581 15.49 13.82 -17.34
C THR A 581 14.54 13.42 -16.22
N MET A 582 14.57 14.18 -15.13
CA MET A 582 13.80 13.94 -13.91
C MET A 582 12.45 14.61 -14.01
N ASN A 583 11.40 13.87 -13.65
CA ASN A 583 10.10 14.42 -13.27
C ASN A 583 10.16 14.77 -11.78
N VAL A 584 9.75 15.98 -11.44
CA VAL A 584 9.94 16.50 -10.08
C VAL A 584 8.68 17.17 -9.52
N GLU A 585 8.63 17.25 -8.20
CA GLU A 585 7.68 18.07 -7.43
C GLU A 585 8.43 18.97 -6.44
N PRO A 586 7.84 20.10 -5.99
CA PRO A 586 8.49 20.98 -5.01
C PRO A 586 8.84 20.26 -3.71
N ALA A 587 10.05 20.48 -3.20
CA ALA A 587 10.46 19.95 -1.90
C ALA A 587 9.88 20.75 -0.72
N ALA A 588 9.58 22.03 -0.92
CA ALA A 588 9.14 22.97 0.12
C ALA A 588 7.98 22.49 1.02
N PRO A 589 6.88 21.88 0.52
CA PRO A 589 5.81 21.41 1.40
C PRO A 589 6.23 20.22 2.27
N TRP A 590 7.25 19.45 1.87
CA TRP A 590 7.79 18.29 2.60
C TRP A 590 8.86 18.67 3.64
N LEU A 591 9.26 19.94 3.71
CA LEU A 591 10.14 20.48 4.74
C LEU A 591 9.31 20.86 5.98
N VAL A 592 9.08 19.87 6.84
CA VAL A 592 8.23 19.99 8.03
C VAL A 592 9.03 20.35 9.28
N ALA A 593 8.36 20.98 10.25
CA ALA A 593 8.99 21.35 11.51
C ALA A 593 9.46 20.12 12.29
N THR A 594 10.64 20.23 12.90
CA THR A 594 11.20 19.24 13.81
C THR A 594 11.53 19.90 15.14
N ALA A 595 11.55 19.11 16.21
CA ALA A 595 11.96 19.61 17.53
C ALA A 595 13.38 20.19 17.45
N SER A 596 13.53 21.45 17.84
CA SER A 596 14.80 22.22 17.72
C SER A 596 15.34 22.40 16.30
N GLY A 597 14.53 22.11 15.27
CA GLY A 597 14.88 22.33 13.87
C GLY A 597 14.96 23.82 13.49
N PRO A 598 15.22 24.16 12.22
CA PRO A 598 15.32 25.56 11.76
C PRO A 598 13.96 26.25 11.60
N HIS A 599 12.86 25.48 11.50
CA HIS A 599 11.52 26.01 11.25
C HIS A 599 10.96 26.77 12.46
N ARG A 600 10.20 27.85 12.20
CA ARG A 600 9.68 28.75 13.24
C ARG A 600 8.22 29.11 12.98
N ALA A 601 7.46 29.38 14.04
CA ALA A 601 6.17 30.03 13.91
C ALA A 601 6.39 31.55 13.82
N ALA A 602 5.77 32.21 12.84
CA ALA A 602 5.72 33.67 12.75
C ALA A 602 4.64 34.24 13.68
N ALA A 603 4.71 35.54 13.97
CA ALA A 603 3.54 36.26 14.46
C ALA A 603 2.58 36.47 13.28
N ALA A 604 1.48 35.70 13.24
CA ALA A 604 0.60 35.67 12.08
C ALA A 604 0.01 37.06 11.75
N GLY A 605 0.02 37.42 10.47
CA GLY A 605 -0.43 38.73 9.98
C GLY A 605 0.53 39.90 10.29
N SER A 606 1.80 39.63 10.62
CA SER A 606 2.79 40.68 10.86
C SER A 606 3.16 41.44 9.58
N THR A 607 3.37 42.75 9.70
CA THR A 607 3.86 43.61 8.60
C THR A 607 4.88 44.62 9.10
N LEU A 608 5.61 45.25 8.18
CA LEU A 608 6.45 46.41 8.52
C LEU A 608 5.58 47.59 8.97
N ALA A 609 5.88 48.19 10.12
CA ALA A 609 5.17 49.37 10.61
C ALA A 609 5.59 50.67 9.89
N THR A 610 6.79 50.69 9.31
CA THR A 610 7.38 51.85 8.63
C THR A 610 8.19 51.40 7.42
N ASP A 611 8.35 52.28 6.44
CA ASP A 611 9.26 52.06 5.31
C ASP A 611 10.69 51.79 5.79
N ILE A 612 11.39 50.91 5.08
CA ILE A 612 12.81 50.60 5.31
C ILE A 612 13.62 50.75 4.02
N THR A 613 14.85 51.25 4.15
CA THR A 613 15.82 51.30 3.04
C THR A 613 16.50 49.94 2.86
N ALA A 614 17.20 49.75 1.73
CA ALA A 614 17.97 48.52 1.47
C ALA A 614 19.08 48.24 2.50
N GLY A 615 19.58 49.27 3.19
CA GLY A 615 20.62 49.15 4.23
C GLY A 615 20.11 49.27 5.67
N ALA A 616 18.78 49.26 5.91
CA ALA A 616 18.24 49.44 7.25
C ALA A 616 18.64 48.27 8.17
N MET A 617 19.18 48.63 9.36
CA MET A 617 19.65 47.69 10.39
C MET A 617 18.70 47.55 11.59
N SER A 618 17.54 48.17 11.52
CA SER A 618 16.46 48.09 12.51
C SER A 618 15.12 48.03 11.80
N LEU A 619 14.22 47.17 12.27
CA LEU A 619 12.86 47.03 11.73
C LEU A 619 11.84 47.33 12.82
N SER A 620 10.70 47.86 12.43
CA SER A 620 9.52 47.99 13.29
C SER A 620 8.45 47.05 12.76
N LEU A 621 8.05 46.06 13.56
CA LEU A 621 7.18 44.96 13.17
C LEU A 621 5.82 45.12 13.85
N THR A 622 4.75 45.26 13.07
CA THR A 622 3.39 45.16 13.60
C THR A 622 2.99 43.70 13.75
N SER A 623 2.09 43.40 14.67
CA SER A 623 1.39 42.12 14.70
C SER A 623 -0.08 42.29 15.06
N THR A 624 -0.88 41.26 14.78
CA THR A 624 -2.32 41.24 15.07
C THR A 624 -2.59 40.67 16.46
N ALA A 625 -3.73 41.01 17.06
CA ALA A 625 -4.13 40.45 18.35
C ALA A 625 -4.26 38.90 18.29
N ALA A 626 -4.77 38.37 17.18
CA ALA A 626 -4.92 36.93 16.97
C ALA A 626 -3.58 36.21 16.72
N GLY A 627 -2.66 36.84 15.98
CA GLY A 627 -1.34 36.27 15.66
C GLY A 627 -0.30 36.40 16.78
N GLY A 628 -0.61 37.17 17.83
CA GLY A 628 0.28 37.40 18.97
C GLY A 628 1.48 38.29 18.63
N LEU A 629 2.33 38.53 19.62
CA LEU A 629 3.61 39.25 19.43
C LEU A 629 4.70 38.27 18.96
N TRP A 630 5.70 38.79 18.25
CA TRP A 630 6.93 38.06 18.00
C TRP A 630 7.63 37.69 19.30
N THR A 631 8.28 36.52 19.30
CA THR A 631 9.06 36.05 20.45
C THR A 631 10.17 37.04 20.80
N THR A 632 10.31 37.33 22.09
CA THR A 632 11.42 38.12 22.66
C THR A 632 12.44 37.23 23.39
N LYS A 633 12.23 35.90 23.38
CA LYS A 633 13.13 34.96 24.06
C LYS A 633 14.48 34.93 23.34
N ALA A 634 15.55 35.22 24.07
CA ALA A 634 16.91 35.24 23.52
C ALA A 634 17.32 33.94 22.81
N SER A 635 16.84 32.79 23.31
CA SER A 635 17.11 31.47 22.71
C SER A 635 16.47 31.24 21.33
N ALA A 636 15.58 32.12 20.88
CA ALA A 636 14.96 32.05 19.56
C ALA A 636 15.81 32.72 18.46
N PHE A 637 16.90 33.39 18.83
CA PHE A 637 17.76 34.15 17.92
C PHE A 637 19.13 33.48 17.73
N PRO A 638 19.79 33.66 16.57
CA PRO A 638 19.37 34.46 15.42
C PRO A 638 18.12 33.90 14.72
N LEU A 639 17.26 34.81 14.24
CA LEU A 639 16.02 34.48 13.54
C LEU A 639 16.06 35.09 12.13
N ASP A 640 15.72 34.28 11.13
CA ASP A 640 15.59 34.78 9.76
C ASP A 640 14.14 35.11 9.44
N LEU A 641 13.93 36.32 8.92
CA LEU A 641 12.65 36.85 8.47
C LEU A 641 12.62 36.90 6.95
N LEU A 642 11.43 36.71 6.38
CA LEU A 642 11.09 36.94 4.99
C LEU A 642 10.31 38.26 4.90
N ILE A 643 10.84 39.22 4.14
CA ILE A 643 10.24 40.55 3.94
C ILE A 643 10.21 40.84 2.44
N GLY A 644 9.03 40.77 1.81
CA GLY A 644 8.86 41.03 0.38
C GLY A 644 9.69 40.15 -0.57
N GLY A 645 10.23 39.02 -0.11
CA GLY A 645 11.15 38.16 -0.87
C GLY A 645 12.62 38.28 -0.44
N GLU A 646 12.96 39.21 0.45
CA GLU A 646 14.29 39.32 1.05
C GLU A 646 14.40 38.50 2.33
N ARG A 647 15.52 37.74 2.47
CA ARG A 647 15.91 37.10 3.73
C ARG A 647 16.71 38.07 4.60
N VAL A 648 16.18 38.37 5.79
CA VAL A 648 16.78 39.28 6.77
C VAL A 648 17.04 38.55 8.08
N THR A 649 18.29 38.53 8.56
CA THR A 649 18.66 37.92 9.85
C THR A 649 18.57 38.96 10.96
N VAL A 650 17.83 38.64 12.04
CA VAL A 650 17.72 39.47 13.25
C VAL A 650 18.34 38.78 14.47
N SER A 651 19.01 39.55 15.33
CA SER A 651 19.63 39.06 16.57
C SER A 651 18.73 39.19 17.79
N ALA A 652 17.71 40.04 17.74
CA ALA A 652 16.73 40.22 18.80
C ALA A 652 15.47 40.90 18.28
N ILE A 653 14.33 40.56 18.87
CA ILE A 653 13.10 41.36 18.80
C ILE A 653 12.73 41.76 20.24
N THR A 654 12.38 43.02 20.42
CA THR A 654 12.11 43.62 21.74
C THR A 654 10.79 44.39 21.73
N GLY A 655 10.21 44.59 22.91
CA GLY A 655 8.91 45.24 23.09
C GLY A 655 7.83 44.27 23.57
N THR A 656 6.93 44.79 24.42
CA THR A 656 5.81 44.05 25.03
C THR A 656 4.46 44.41 24.42
N SER A 657 4.45 45.20 23.36
CA SER A 657 3.28 45.61 22.59
C SER A 657 3.67 45.79 21.11
N SER A 658 2.69 45.70 20.21
CA SER A 658 2.87 46.01 18.79
C SER A 658 2.88 47.54 18.59
N PRO A 659 3.78 48.10 17.76
CA PRO A 659 4.86 47.43 17.03
C PRO A 659 6.06 47.04 17.91
N GLN A 660 6.74 45.94 17.57
CA GLN A 660 7.99 45.50 18.20
C GLN A 660 9.22 45.90 17.38
N ALA A 661 10.35 46.17 18.04
CA ALA A 661 11.60 46.55 17.38
C ALA A 661 12.51 45.34 17.17
N ALA A 662 12.89 45.07 15.91
CA ALA A 662 13.84 44.03 15.55
C ALA A 662 15.21 44.61 15.23
N THR A 663 16.26 44.02 15.81
CA THR A 663 17.66 44.37 15.54
C THR A 663 18.20 43.48 14.44
N VAL A 664 18.55 44.06 13.29
CA VAL A 664 19.06 43.32 12.13
C VAL A 664 20.55 43.08 12.27
N THR A 665 20.99 41.88 11.92
CA THR A 665 22.40 41.51 11.83
C THR A 665 22.86 41.41 10.38
N ALA A 666 21.97 40.97 9.47
CA ALA A 666 22.26 40.88 8.04
C ALA A 666 21.02 41.15 7.18
N ARG A 667 21.21 41.93 6.12
CA ARG A 667 20.26 42.15 5.02
C ARG A 667 20.70 41.34 3.80
N ALA A 668 19.79 41.13 2.87
CA ALA A 668 20.07 40.49 1.58
C ALA A 668 20.79 39.13 1.65
N VAL A 669 20.45 38.29 2.64
CA VAL A 669 21.09 36.98 2.84
C VAL A 669 20.86 36.03 1.65
N ASN A 670 19.75 36.21 0.94
CA ASN A 670 19.43 35.50 -0.30
C ASN A 670 19.76 36.30 -1.59
N GLY A 671 20.57 37.36 -1.48
CA GLY A 671 20.96 38.22 -2.62
C GLY A 671 19.92 39.28 -3.02
N VAL A 672 18.74 39.29 -2.41
CA VAL A 672 17.71 40.31 -2.66
C VAL A 672 17.95 41.51 -1.75
N SER A 673 18.28 42.67 -2.31
CA SER A 673 18.51 43.90 -1.55
C SER A 673 17.62 45.03 -2.06
N ARG A 674 16.54 45.36 -1.33
CA ARG A 674 15.57 46.39 -1.74
C ARG A 674 15.07 47.23 -0.55
N SER A 675 14.49 48.38 -0.86
CA SER A 675 13.63 49.11 0.08
C SER A 675 12.25 48.45 0.12
N TRP A 676 11.65 48.38 1.30
CA TRP A 676 10.31 47.83 1.51
C TRP A 676 9.42 48.88 2.18
N GLN A 677 8.17 48.96 1.76
CA GLN A 677 7.21 49.93 2.30
C GLN A 677 6.56 49.40 3.58
N ALA A 678 6.06 50.30 4.41
CA ALA A 678 5.14 49.98 5.49
C ALA A 678 3.96 49.14 4.95
N GLY A 679 3.52 48.16 5.71
CA GLY A 679 2.51 47.19 5.30
C GLY A 679 3.04 45.98 4.54
N THR A 680 4.33 45.96 4.13
CA THR A 680 4.93 44.75 3.55
C THR A 680 4.82 43.58 4.55
N PRO A 681 4.25 42.43 4.15
CA PRO A 681 4.16 41.26 5.03
C PRO A 681 5.52 40.81 5.54
N VAL A 682 5.57 40.46 6.82
CA VAL A 682 6.75 39.90 7.48
C VAL A 682 6.41 38.51 7.96
N GLN A 683 7.17 37.54 7.48
CA GLN A 683 7.07 36.14 7.88
C GLN A 683 8.43 35.66 8.40
N VAL A 684 8.49 34.46 8.96
CA VAL A 684 9.78 33.78 9.13
C VAL A 684 10.26 33.24 7.79
N TRP A 685 11.58 33.16 7.59
CA TRP A 685 12.16 32.59 6.37
C TRP A 685 11.80 31.13 6.16
N SER A 686 11.71 30.35 7.24
CA SER A 686 11.32 28.93 7.21
C SER A 686 10.15 28.70 8.15
N PRO A 687 8.91 28.81 7.66
CA PRO A 687 7.71 28.55 8.45
C PRO A 687 7.68 27.13 9.02
N ALA A 688 7.19 27.00 10.25
CA ALA A 688 6.87 25.72 10.86
C ALA A 688 5.63 25.14 10.20
N VAL A 689 5.82 24.00 9.53
CA VAL A 689 4.75 23.19 8.95
C VAL A 689 4.57 21.98 9.85
N VAL A 690 3.35 21.73 10.30
CA VAL A 690 3.01 20.53 11.07
C VAL A 690 2.97 19.36 10.09
N PRO A 691 3.66 18.23 10.38
CA PRO A 691 3.51 17.02 9.58
C PRO A 691 2.08 16.50 9.68
N LEU A 692 1.64 15.75 8.66
CA LEU A 692 0.33 15.07 8.68
C LEU A 692 0.22 14.06 9.83
#